data_AF-A0A966KRG3-F1
#
_entry.id   AF-A0A966KRG3-F1
#
_cell.length_a   1.000
_cell.length_b   1.000
_cell.length_c   1.000
_cell.angle_alpha   90.00
_cell.angle_beta   90.00
_cell.angle_gamma   90.00
#
_symmetry.space_group_name_H-M   'P 1'
#
loop_
_entity.id
_entity.type
_entity.pdbx_description
1 polymer ?
#
loop_
_entity_poly.entity_id
_entity_poly.type
_entity_poly.pdbx_seq_one_letter_code
_entity_poly.pdbx_strand_id
1 'polypeptide(L)'
;AAGDAWFDGTYLGDIRGYAVPHSFEITGLLAARGEGIDRDTDHVVAIEAGFEPVGTGRVRDLSGAFGRSALIGSGHNPGGIWRDVELRTTGPAHIEHCRLRCIDANEERAVLALRVVLDSERSGPAIIRTWARRVEDQLSLLEPVEGAAIIVEHPHTLAAGENRTEFELEIPDPALWWPRSLGDQPLYDVGVEIIIDGTTSDTHTWRTGLRTVALDDFVATINGQRMFLKGIAVGPTRLHIAEATPAEVAADIAIAAEAGLDLVRVHGHMARAELYEEADRIGILIWQDLPIQWALLRQTRPAARRVARWMVDQLAHHPSILLWNAHHEPWAGEPAAWRDGDASRRRGMRLRMITAQLLPSWNRTLLDRSVADTLTSSDPSRPVLAQSGSWPHLPQLAAGASHLWIGWRWGRTGDLARLLRWWPALGRFVAEFGAQAPGSGAGQVTDWPIADWPALSRASGLELPAMHEQVPPERFSSYPDWAAAMQGHQQELVVSHVETLRRLKYRPTGGFAAFALADAAPGITAALLDQDRRPKPAWSAFVAACAPVIAVLESPPVELRTDHRLSLPVHVVSDLRTAIDDLTVTVTLRWRSDPGRVLHRAGWTGRVGPDEVARVGLLRATVPEPSAASDVLVIEVQLRGATIAPYDRVHHRLVHR
;
A
#
# COMPACT_ATOMS: atom_id res chain seq x y z
N ALA A 1 7.50 18.62 9.57
CA ALA A 1 7.08 19.49 10.67
C ALA A 1 8.12 19.42 11.78
N ALA A 2 8.66 20.57 12.14
CA ALA A 2 9.31 20.78 13.42
C ALA A 2 8.44 21.79 14.18
N GLY A 3 8.33 21.64 15.47
CA GLY A 3 7.58 22.55 16.33
C GLY A 3 8.08 22.42 17.75
N ASP A 4 7.46 23.17 18.63
CA ASP A 4 7.75 23.23 20.05
C ASP A 4 6.50 22.83 20.84
N ALA A 5 6.72 22.22 22.01
CA ALA A 5 5.65 21.82 22.93
C ALA A 5 5.77 22.57 24.27
N TRP A 6 4.62 22.94 24.81
CA TRP A 6 4.51 23.56 26.13
C TRP A 6 3.39 22.88 26.93
N PHE A 7 3.59 22.81 28.24
CA PHE A 7 2.61 22.37 29.22
C PHE A 7 2.46 23.45 30.27
N ASP A 8 1.24 23.98 30.41
CA ASP A 8 0.90 24.96 31.43
C ASP A 8 1.79 26.22 31.41
N GLY A 9 2.18 26.63 30.19
CA GLY A 9 3.07 27.76 29.93
C GLY A 9 4.56 27.44 30.05
N THR A 10 4.92 26.23 30.48
CA THR A 10 6.31 25.78 30.58
C THR A 10 6.75 25.07 29.31
N TYR A 11 7.93 25.43 28.79
CA TYR A 11 8.50 24.78 27.61
C TYR A 11 8.94 23.35 27.94
N LEU A 12 8.45 22.38 27.16
CA LEU A 12 8.77 20.96 27.30
C LEU A 12 9.93 20.53 26.40
N GLY A 13 10.00 21.07 25.18
CA GLY A 13 11.03 20.71 24.20
C GLY A 13 10.53 20.78 22.76
N ASP A 14 11.41 20.41 21.83
CA ASP A 14 11.12 20.39 20.41
C ASP A 14 10.49 19.06 19.95
N ILE A 15 9.48 19.17 19.10
CA ILE A 15 8.81 18.05 18.43
C ILE A 15 9.22 17.98 16.96
N ARG A 16 9.40 16.77 16.42
CA ARG A 16 9.93 16.57 15.06
C ARG A 16 9.30 15.38 14.35
N GLY A 17 8.57 15.69 13.29
CA GLY A 17 7.95 14.72 12.40
C GLY A 17 6.60 14.26 12.93
N TYR A 18 5.58 14.22 12.06
CA TYR A 18 4.21 13.87 12.47
C TYR A 18 4.07 12.41 12.90
N ALA A 19 4.97 11.55 12.41
CA ALA A 19 4.97 10.14 12.70
C ALA A 19 5.51 9.87 14.11
N VAL A 20 6.41 10.69 14.67
CA VAL A 20 7.10 10.37 15.92
C VAL A 20 6.30 10.88 17.13
N PRO A 21 6.01 10.05 18.15
CA PRO A 21 5.40 10.41 19.41
C PRO A 21 6.46 11.09 20.27
N HIS A 22 5.98 11.96 21.13
CA HIS A 22 6.81 12.74 22.02
C HIS A 22 6.31 12.48 23.44
N SER A 23 7.24 12.11 24.33
CA SER A 23 7.00 11.94 25.76
C SER A 23 7.87 12.95 26.51
N PHE A 24 7.33 13.52 27.57
CA PHE A 24 8.00 14.52 28.40
C PHE A 24 7.79 14.19 29.88
N GLU A 25 8.86 14.18 30.66
CA GLU A 25 8.80 14.10 32.12
C GLU A 25 8.26 15.43 32.66
N ILE A 26 7.16 15.37 33.42
CA ILE A 26 6.52 16.57 33.99
C ILE A 26 6.22 16.45 35.50
N THR A 27 6.70 15.41 36.20
CA THR A 27 6.46 15.21 37.64
C THR A 27 6.98 16.40 38.44
N GLY A 28 8.17 16.90 38.10
CA GLY A 28 8.73 18.08 38.76
C GLY A 28 7.90 19.35 38.53
N LEU A 29 7.34 19.52 37.32
CA LEU A 29 6.49 20.66 36.97
C LEU A 29 5.16 20.63 37.73
N LEU A 30 4.56 19.45 37.82
CA LEU A 30 3.32 19.23 38.56
C LEU A 30 3.55 19.44 40.07
N ALA A 31 4.63 18.90 40.63
CA ALA A 31 4.96 19.06 42.06
C ALA A 31 5.24 20.53 42.44
N ALA A 32 5.91 21.29 41.58
CA ALA A 32 6.27 22.69 41.83
C ALA A 32 5.06 23.63 41.94
N ARG A 33 3.89 23.24 41.42
CA ARG A 33 2.66 24.05 41.50
C ARG A 33 1.97 24.01 42.87
N GLY A 34 2.37 23.13 43.78
CA GLY A 34 2.01 23.22 45.21
C GLY A 34 0.55 22.92 45.58
N GLU A 35 -0.32 22.62 44.64
CA GLU A 35 -1.68 22.15 44.89
C GLU A 35 -1.78 20.68 44.47
N GLY A 36 -2.39 19.84 45.33
CA GLY A 36 -2.69 18.46 44.95
C GLY A 36 -3.42 18.50 43.62
N ILE A 37 -2.91 17.76 42.63
CA ILE A 37 -3.54 17.61 41.32
C ILE A 37 -4.92 17.00 41.60
N ASP A 38 -5.93 17.84 41.79
CA ASP A 38 -7.29 17.36 41.75
C ASP A 38 -7.55 16.95 40.31
N ARG A 39 -8.26 15.84 40.10
CA ARG A 39 -8.55 15.32 38.75
C ARG A 39 -9.32 16.32 37.89
N ASP A 40 -9.88 17.34 38.53
CA ASP A 40 -10.64 18.43 37.93
C ASP A 40 -9.78 19.64 37.53
N THR A 41 -8.45 19.56 37.66
CA THR A 41 -7.56 20.65 37.22
C THR A 41 -7.36 20.62 35.71
N ASP A 42 -7.81 21.66 35.02
CA ASP A 42 -7.56 21.82 33.59
C ASP A 42 -6.08 22.14 33.34
N HIS A 43 -5.43 21.30 32.53
CA HIS A 43 -4.08 21.51 32.04
C HIS A 43 -4.09 21.94 30.57
N VAL A 44 -3.18 22.83 30.19
CA VAL A 44 -3.07 23.34 28.82
C VAL A 44 -1.82 22.78 28.15
N VAL A 45 -2.02 22.00 27.09
CA VAL A 45 -0.96 21.61 26.16
C VAL A 45 -1.02 22.54 24.95
N ALA A 46 0.09 23.23 24.66
CA ALA A 46 0.24 24.02 23.45
C ALA A 46 1.30 23.37 22.56
N ILE A 47 1.02 23.29 21.26
CA ILE A 47 1.93 22.76 20.25
C ILE A 47 2.05 23.76 19.10
N GLU A 48 3.28 24.08 18.73
CA GLU A 48 3.54 24.86 17.52
C GLU A 48 3.42 23.96 16.29
N ALA A 49 2.42 24.25 15.44
CA ALA A 49 2.25 23.57 14.16
C ALA A 49 3.12 24.21 13.07
N GLY A 50 4.44 23.93 13.12
CA GLY A 50 5.37 24.37 12.08
C GLY A 50 5.23 23.56 10.79
N PHE A 51 4.50 24.10 9.82
CA PHE A 51 4.39 23.54 8.47
C PHE A 51 4.75 24.60 7.41
N GLU A 52 5.92 24.45 6.78
CA GLU A 52 6.28 25.27 5.62
C GLU A 52 5.42 24.84 4.41
N PRO A 53 4.70 25.75 3.73
CA PRO A 53 3.98 25.42 2.51
C PRO A 53 4.92 24.78 1.49
N VAL A 54 4.57 23.57 1.05
CA VAL A 54 5.47 22.82 0.20
C VAL A 54 5.46 23.41 -1.22
N GLY A 55 6.59 24.00 -1.66
CA GLY A 55 6.80 24.46 -3.06
C GLY A 55 6.86 23.29 -4.06
N THR A 56 7.51 23.44 -5.23
CA THR A 56 7.72 22.33 -6.21
C THR A 56 9.14 21.74 -6.18
N GLY A 57 10.03 22.27 -5.33
CA GLY A 57 11.44 21.89 -5.23
C GLY A 57 11.74 20.73 -4.27
N ARG A 58 13.03 20.56 -3.93
CA ARG A 58 13.48 19.61 -2.89
C ARG A 58 12.99 20.03 -1.52
N VAL A 59 12.56 19.07 -0.71
CA VAL A 59 11.90 19.36 0.56
C VAL A 59 12.74 18.93 1.77
N ARG A 60 12.46 19.57 2.90
CA ARG A 60 13.06 19.29 4.21
C ARG A 60 12.17 18.42 5.10
N ASP A 61 10.88 18.35 4.83
CA ASP A 61 9.92 17.65 5.66
C ASP A 61 9.76 16.18 5.25
N LEU A 62 9.38 15.35 6.23
CA LEU A 62 9.05 13.95 6.05
C LEU A 62 7.55 13.77 6.25
N SER A 63 6.76 14.60 5.56
CA SER A 63 5.29 14.61 5.62
C SER A 63 4.67 13.57 4.70
N GLY A 64 5.46 12.99 3.79
CA GLY A 64 5.02 11.93 2.90
C GLY A 64 3.79 12.33 2.10
N ALA A 65 2.78 11.46 2.09
CA ALA A 65 1.55 11.65 1.34
C ALA A 65 0.73 12.89 1.78
N PHE A 66 0.93 13.38 3.00
CA PHE A 66 0.22 14.56 3.51
C PHE A 66 0.82 15.89 3.07
N GLY A 67 2.09 15.92 2.70
CA GLY A 67 2.73 17.13 2.16
C GLY A 67 2.53 17.25 0.66
N ARG A 68 2.76 16.14 -0.06
CA ARG A 68 2.50 16.06 -1.49
C ARG A 68 2.12 14.62 -1.85
N SER A 69 1.01 14.46 -2.57
CA SER A 69 0.57 13.15 -3.07
C SER A 69 -0.30 13.31 -4.31
N ALA A 70 -0.26 12.31 -5.19
CA ALA A 70 -1.21 12.19 -6.29
C ALA A 70 -2.67 11.93 -5.82
N LEU A 71 -2.88 11.58 -4.54
CA LEU A 71 -4.20 11.29 -3.95
C LEU A 71 -4.81 12.47 -3.18
N ILE A 72 -3.99 13.41 -2.71
CA ILE A 72 -4.41 14.53 -1.85
C ILE A 72 -4.17 15.88 -2.54
N GLY A 73 -3.39 15.91 -3.62
CA GLY A 73 -2.97 17.15 -4.26
C GLY A 73 -1.82 17.82 -3.51
N SER A 74 -1.70 19.15 -3.65
CA SER A 74 -0.64 19.94 -3.00
C SER A 74 -1.21 21.20 -2.36
N GLY A 75 -0.50 21.74 -1.37
CA GLY A 75 -0.85 23.03 -0.76
C GLY A 75 -1.81 22.92 0.42
N HIS A 76 -2.12 21.68 0.84
CA HIS A 76 -2.81 21.42 2.10
C HIS A 76 -1.82 21.43 3.26
N ASN A 77 -2.23 21.97 4.41
CA ASN A 77 -1.48 21.88 5.66
C ASN A 77 -2.24 20.95 6.62
N PRO A 78 -1.76 19.71 6.85
CA PRO A 78 -2.39 18.76 7.76
C PRO A 78 -2.09 19.04 9.25
N GLY A 79 -1.42 20.15 9.58
CA GLY A 79 -0.90 20.44 10.91
C GLY A 79 -1.96 20.37 12.03
N GLY A 80 -1.51 19.99 13.22
CA GLY A 80 -2.36 19.84 14.40
C GLY A 80 -1.99 18.62 15.23
N ILE A 81 -2.72 18.42 16.33
CA ILE A 81 -2.67 17.22 17.15
C ILE A 81 -3.58 16.19 16.51
N TRP A 82 -3.01 15.10 16.00
CA TRP A 82 -3.75 14.12 15.20
C TRP A 82 -3.92 12.75 15.87
N ARG A 83 -3.24 12.53 17.00
CA ARG A 83 -3.37 11.35 17.86
C ARG A 83 -3.59 11.81 19.30
N ASP A 84 -3.94 10.86 20.14
CA ASP A 84 -4.25 11.08 21.55
C ASP A 84 -3.08 11.73 22.31
N VAL A 85 -3.44 12.56 23.28
CA VAL A 85 -2.53 13.16 24.26
C VAL A 85 -2.88 12.55 25.61
N GLU A 86 -1.91 11.89 26.24
CA GLU A 86 -2.13 11.14 27.47
C GLU A 86 -1.20 11.63 28.58
N LEU A 87 -1.75 11.73 29.79
CA LEU A 87 -0.98 11.86 31.03
C LEU A 87 -0.86 10.47 31.65
N ARG A 88 0.38 9.98 31.83
CA ARG A 88 0.65 8.66 32.40
C ARG A 88 1.37 8.80 33.74
N THR A 89 0.93 8.02 34.73
CA THR A 89 1.62 7.87 36.01
C THR A 89 2.19 6.47 36.09
N THR A 90 3.48 6.37 36.39
CA THR A 90 4.23 5.12 36.54
C THR A 90 4.88 5.06 37.93
N GLY A 91 5.52 3.94 38.24
CA GLY A 91 6.38 3.80 39.41
C GLY A 91 7.81 4.33 39.17
N PRO A 92 8.79 3.94 40.03
CA PRO A 92 10.16 4.47 40.00
C PRO A 92 11.00 4.04 38.77
N ALA A 93 10.45 3.24 37.87
CA ALA A 93 10.99 2.97 36.55
C ALA A 93 9.86 2.90 35.51
N HIS A 94 10.10 3.48 34.34
CA HIS A 94 9.12 3.51 33.24
C HIS A 94 9.74 3.09 31.92
N ILE A 95 8.92 2.50 31.04
CA ILE A 95 9.31 2.06 29.71
C ILE A 95 9.27 3.28 28.78
N GLU A 96 10.44 3.73 28.32
CA GLU A 96 10.52 4.81 27.33
C GLU A 96 10.23 4.29 25.92
N HIS A 97 10.89 3.18 25.57
CA HIS A 97 10.79 2.56 24.25
C HIS A 97 10.82 1.06 24.37
N CYS A 98 9.94 0.39 23.65
CA CYS A 98 9.94 -1.05 23.59
C CYS A 98 9.62 -1.51 22.17
N ARG A 99 10.19 -2.65 21.78
CA ARG A 99 9.98 -3.25 20.46
C ARG A 99 9.88 -4.76 20.60
N LEU A 100 8.88 -5.33 19.92
CA LEU A 100 8.67 -6.77 19.77
C LEU A 100 8.79 -7.17 18.30
N ARG A 101 9.49 -8.28 18.01
CA ARG A 101 9.60 -8.87 16.68
C ARG A 101 9.53 -10.39 16.77
N CYS A 102 8.81 -11.03 15.87
CA CYS A 102 8.96 -12.48 15.64
C CYS A 102 10.15 -12.69 14.69
N ILE A 103 11.22 -13.31 15.17
CA ILE A 103 12.47 -13.49 14.41
C ILE A 103 12.60 -14.86 13.77
N ASP A 104 11.88 -15.85 14.30
CA ASP A 104 11.77 -17.21 13.75
C ASP A 104 10.43 -17.81 14.18
N ALA A 105 9.84 -18.65 13.32
CA ALA A 105 8.60 -19.37 13.60
C ALA A 105 8.41 -20.55 12.66
N ASN A 106 8.15 -21.72 13.24
CA ASN A 106 7.75 -22.95 12.56
C ASN A 106 6.77 -23.74 13.44
N GLU A 107 6.39 -24.95 13.03
CA GLU A 107 5.41 -25.77 13.76
C GLU A 107 5.88 -26.24 15.14
N GLU A 108 7.19 -26.30 15.40
CA GLU A 108 7.77 -26.77 16.67
C GLU A 108 8.00 -25.60 17.66
N ARG A 109 8.44 -24.44 17.16
CA ARG A 109 8.71 -23.26 18.00
C ARG A 109 8.61 -21.94 17.25
N ALA A 110 8.35 -20.87 18.01
CA ALA A 110 8.54 -19.50 17.58
C ALA A 110 9.41 -18.73 18.58
N VAL A 111 10.23 -17.80 18.06
CA VAL A 111 11.11 -16.97 18.88
C VAL A 111 10.74 -15.50 18.68
N LEU A 112 10.43 -14.84 19.79
CA LEU A 112 10.16 -13.42 19.86
C LEU A 112 11.38 -12.70 20.45
N ALA A 113 11.86 -11.67 19.76
CA ALA A 113 12.92 -10.79 20.26
C ALA A 113 12.32 -9.49 20.78
N LEU A 114 12.54 -9.22 22.07
CA LEU A 114 12.10 -8.02 22.77
C LEU A 114 13.31 -7.12 23.03
N ARG A 115 13.14 -5.82 22.78
CA ARG A 115 14.08 -4.79 23.23
C ARG A 115 13.34 -3.80 24.09
N VAL A 116 13.86 -3.52 25.27
CA VAL A 116 13.27 -2.61 26.25
C VAL A 116 14.29 -1.56 26.64
N VAL A 117 13.92 -0.30 26.43
CA VAL A 117 14.61 0.88 26.96
C VAL A 117 13.72 1.45 28.04
N LEU A 118 14.25 1.55 29.24
CA LEU A 118 13.54 2.03 30.41
C LEU A 118 14.38 3.09 31.11
N ASP A 119 13.74 4.06 31.72
CA ASP A 119 14.40 5.06 32.57
C ASP A 119 13.98 4.81 34.02
N SER A 120 14.97 4.82 34.93
CA SER A 120 14.74 4.58 36.35
C SER A 120 15.21 5.75 37.20
N GLU A 121 14.38 6.16 38.15
CA GLU A 121 14.67 7.24 39.09
C GLU A 121 15.89 6.92 39.98
N ARG A 122 16.10 5.63 40.30
CA ARG A 122 17.14 5.18 41.21
C ARG A 122 17.79 3.88 40.76
N SER A 123 19.05 3.71 41.11
CA SER A 123 19.71 2.41 40.95
C SER A 123 19.16 1.39 41.95
N GLY A 124 18.93 0.16 41.52
CA GLY A 124 18.45 -0.90 42.40
C GLY A 124 18.07 -2.19 41.70
N PRO A 125 17.73 -3.25 42.45
CA PRO A 125 17.23 -4.48 41.90
C PRO A 125 15.82 -4.28 41.30
N ALA A 126 15.57 -4.93 40.17
CA ALA A 126 14.26 -5.02 39.53
C ALA A 126 14.08 -6.41 38.91
N ILE A 127 12.83 -6.82 38.70
CA ILE A 127 12.49 -7.98 37.89
C ILE A 127 11.81 -7.46 36.63
N ILE A 128 12.35 -7.82 35.47
CA ILE A 128 11.66 -7.62 34.19
C ILE A 128 10.95 -8.94 33.87
N ARG A 129 9.62 -8.94 33.89
CA ARG A 129 8.82 -10.12 33.57
C ARG A 129 8.31 -10.02 32.14
N THR A 130 8.62 -11.00 31.32
CA THR A 130 8.07 -11.15 29.96
C THR A 130 7.04 -12.26 29.94
N TRP A 131 5.94 -12.06 29.24
CA TRP A 131 4.92 -13.10 29.08
C TRP A 131 4.30 -13.13 27.69
N ALA A 132 3.73 -14.28 27.32
CA ALA A 132 2.92 -14.45 26.12
C ALA A 132 1.73 -15.36 26.37
N ARG A 133 0.56 -15.02 25.81
CA ARG A 133 -0.61 -15.90 25.77
C ARG A 133 -1.28 -15.84 24.41
N ARG A 134 -1.82 -16.98 23.97
CA ARG A 134 -2.66 -17.02 22.77
C ARG A 134 -4.01 -16.35 23.05
N VAL A 135 -4.54 -15.65 22.07
CA VAL A 135 -5.90 -15.11 22.12
C VAL A 135 -6.86 -16.21 21.65
N GLU A 136 -7.73 -16.70 22.55
CA GLU A 136 -8.65 -17.82 22.27
C GLU A 136 -9.89 -17.38 21.48
N ASP A 137 -10.42 -16.18 21.74
CA ASP A 137 -11.52 -15.58 21.00
C ASP A 137 -11.09 -14.25 20.37
N GLN A 138 -11.14 -14.15 19.04
CA GLN A 138 -10.84 -12.91 18.31
C GLN A 138 -11.82 -11.75 18.61
N LEU A 139 -12.88 -12.01 19.39
CA LEU A 139 -13.98 -11.08 19.71
C LEU A 139 -14.00 -10.58 21.17
N SER A 140 -13.24 -11.16 22.10
CA SER A 140 -13.25 -10.74 23.50
C SER A 140 -12.08 -9.80 23.81
N LEU A 141 -12.35 -8.49 23.79
CA LEU A 141 -11.37 -7.47 24.20
C LEU A 141 -11.28 -7.27 25.72
N LEU A 142 -12.05 -7.97 26.56
CA LEU A 142 -12.27 -7.49 27.94
C LEU A 142 -12.31 -8.50 29.09
N GLU A 143 -12.09 -9.81 28.91
CA GLU A 143 -11.98 -10.70 30.08
C GLU A 143 -10.79 -11.67 30.00
N PRO A 144 -10.03 -11.83 31.10
CA PRO A 144 -8.94 -12.80 31.16
C PRO A 144 -9.51 -14.21 31.22
N VAL A 145 -9.32 -14.99 30.15
CA VAL A 145 -9.49 -16.44 30.21
C VAL A 145 -8.25 -17.04 30.88
N GLU A 146 -8.47 -17.79 31.95
CA GLU A 146 -7.45 -18.50 32.72
C GLU A 146 -6.90 -19.68 31.88
N GLY A 147 -5.74 -19.50 31.23
CA GLY A 147 -5.12 -20.57 30.43
C GLY A 147 -3.82 -20.19 29.71
N ALA A 148 -2.74 -20.92 30.03
CA ALA A 148 -1.43 -20.98 29.34
C ALA A 148 -0.73 -19.65 28.99
N ALA A 149 -0.32 -18.89 30.01
CA ALA A 149 0.68 -17.85 29.84
C ALA A 149 2.10 -18.46 29.97
N ILE A 150 2.96 -18.24 28.97
CA ILE A 150 4.41 -18.42 29.13
C ILE A 150 4.89 -17.21 29.94
N ILE A 151 5.60 -17.42 31.03
CA ILE A 151 6.12 -16.36 31.90
C ILE A 151 7.60 -16.62 32.13
N VAL A 152 8.42 -15.58 31.90
CA VAL A 152 9.85 -15.60 32.18
C VAL A 152 10.21 -14.36 32.97
N GLU A 153 10.91 -14.55 34.09
CA GLU A 153 11.38 -13.46 34.96
C GLU A 153 12.88 -13.28 34.79
N HIS A 154 13.29 -12.03 34.56
CA HIS A 154 14.69 -11.64 34.34
C HIS A 154 15.13 -10.73 35.49
N PRO A 155 15.89 -11.24 36.47
CA PRO A 155 16.48 -10.41 37.50
C PRO A 155 17.47 -9.42 36.90
N HIS A 156 17.31 -8.14 37.19
CA HIS A 156 18.15 -7.06 36.70
C HIS A 156 18.55 -6.10 37.82
N THR A 157 19.71 -5.47 37.65
CA THR A 157 20.11 -4.31 38.45
C THR A 157 20.05 -3.09 37.55
N LEU A 158 19.11 -2.19 37.82
CA LEU A 158 18.95 -0.95 37.07
C LEU A 158 19.95 0.09 37.57
N ALA A 159 20.51 0.87 36.64
CA ALA A 159 21.14 2.14 36.95
C ALA A 159 20.07 3.25 37.04
N ALA A 160 20.39 4.36 37.72
CA ALA A 160 19.58 5.56 37.57
C ALA A 160 19.74 6.12 36.15
N GLY A 161 18.64 6.59 35.55
CA GLY A 161 18.54 7.02 34.15
C GLY A 161 18.24 5.88 33.17
N GLU A 162 18.64 6.07 31.91
CA GLU A 162 18.38 5.13 30.80
C GLU A 162 19.08 3.77 31.00
N ASN A 163 18.32 2.69 30.85
CA ASN A 163 18.75 1.30 30.84
C ASN A 163 18.28 0.62 29.55
N ARG A 164 19.11 -0.25 28.97
CA ARG A 164 18.81 -0.96 27.72
C ARG A 164 18.98 -2.45 27.90
N THR A 165 17.93 -3.20 27.60
CA THR A 165 17.89 -4.66 27.75
C THR A 165 17.26 -5.32 26.52
N GLU A 166 17.69 -6.55 26.23
CA GLU A 166 17.16 -7.36 25.13
C GLU A 166 16.90 -8.78 25.65
N PHE A 167 15.78 -9.37 25.23
CA PHE A 167 15.31 -10.67 25.67
C PHE A 167 14.80 -11.48 24.48
N GLU A 168 14.90 -12.80 24.60
CA GLU A 168 14.23 -13.73 23.70
C GLU A 168 13.18 -14.51 24.49
N LEU A 169 11.98 -14.62 23.92
CA LEU A 169 10.87 -15.39 24.44
C LEU A 169 10.53 -16.49 23.43
N GLU A 170 10.73 -17.74 23.84
CA GLU A 170 10.41 -18.92 23.04
C GLU A 170 8.98 -19.41 23.33
N ILE A 171 8.24 -19.68 22.27
CA ILE A 171 6.88 -20.24 22.32
C ILE A 171 6.92 -21.62 21.69
N PRO A 172 6.80 -22.71 22.47
CA PRO A 172 6.73 -24.07 21.94
C PRO A 172 5.37 -24.34 21.30
N ASP A 173 5.35 -25.21 20.28
CA ASP A 173 4.16 -25.66 19.54
C ASP A 173 3.22 -24.50 19.14
N PRO A 174 3.74 -23.45 18.47
CA PRO A 174 2.98 -22.24 18.22
C PRO A 174 1.90 -22.44 17.16
N ALA A 175 0.78 -21.74 17.31
CA ALA A 175 -0.16 -21.56 16.23
C ALA A 175 0.32 -20.42 15.31
N LEU A 176 0.71 -20.76 14.09
CA LEU A 176 1.26 -19.80 13.14
C LEU A 176 0.18 -18.89 12.54
N TRP A 177 0.51 -17.61 12.38
CA TRP A 177 -0.30 -16.65 11.65
C TRP A 177 -0.13 -16.82 10.15
N TRP A 178 -1.24 -16.86 9.42
CA TRP A 178 -1.26 -16.96 7.95
C TRP A 178 -2.04 -15.80 7.32
N PRO A 179 -1.65 -15.32 6.13
CA PRO A 179 -2.49 -14.43 5.36
C PRO A 179 -3.76 -15.15 4.91
N ARG A 180 -4.81 -14.39 4.62
CA ARG A 180 -6.17 -14.89 4.40
C ARG A 180 -6.32 -15.99 3.36
N SER A 181 -5.48 -15.97 2.33
CA SER A 181 -5.53 -16.94 1.23
C SER A 181 -4.76 -18.22 1.55
N LEU A 182 -4.07 -18.31 2.69
CA LEU A 182 -3.24 -19.46 3.09
C LEU A 182 -3.71 -20.16 4.37
N GLY A 183 -4.43 -19.49 5.27
CA GLY A 183 -4.89 -20.10 6.50
C GLY A 183 -5.51 -19.10 7.47
N ASP A 184 -5.54 -19.47 8.75
CA ASP A 184 -6.11 -18.68 9.85
C ASP A 184 -5.11 -17.66 10.43
N GLN A 185 -5.63 -16.74 11.24
CA GLN A 185 -4.87 -15.65 11.89
C GLN A 185 -4.79 -15.80 13.42
N PRO A 186 -4.13 -16.84 13.98
CA PRO A 186 -3.82 -16.88 15.41
C PRO A 186 -3.03 -15.65 15.85
N LEU A 187 -3.46 -15.02 16.95
CA LEU A 187 -2.81 -13.89 17.57
C LEU A 187 -2.47 -14.20 19.03
N TYR A 188 -1.45 -13.52 19.53
CA TYR A 188 -0.90 -13.63 20.88
C TYR A 188 -0.82 -12.24 21.49
N ASP A 189 -1.23 -12.12 22.74
CA ASP A 189 -0.87 -10.97 23.57
C ASP A 189 0.48 -11.27 24.22
N VAL A 190 1.42 -10.33 24.10
CA VAL A 190 2.79 -10.44 24.62
C VAL A 190 3.06 -9.20 25.46
N GLY A 191 3.58 -9.37 26.67
CA GLY A 191 3.78 -8.25 27.59
C GLY A 191 5.14 -8.22 28.27
N VAL A 192 5.49 -7.03 28.74
CA VAL A 192 6.65 -6.73 29.58
C VAL A 192 6.15 -5.99 30.81
N GLU A 193 6.53 -6.44 32.00
CA GLU A 193 6.27 -5.78 33.27
C GLU A 193 7.60 -5.48 33.97
N ILE A 194 7.78 -4.24 34.44
CA ILE A 194 8.90 -3.86 35.31
C ILE A 194 8.42 -3.93 36.75
N ILE A 195 9.08 -4.73 37.59
CA ILE A 195 8.69 -4.93 38.99
C ILE A 195 9.82 -4.45 39.90
N ILE A 196 9.51 -3.54 40.81
CA ILE A 196 10.43 -2.99 41.80
C ILE A 196 9.78 -3.14 43.18
N ASP A 197 10.54 -3.64 44.15
CA ASP A 197 10.06 -3.87 45.53
C ASP A 197 8.75 -4.69 45.59
N GLY A 198 8.59 -5.65 44.67
CA GLY A 198 7.42 -6.53 44.58
C GLY A 198 6.18 -5.90 43.94
N THR A 199 6.26 -4.66 43.44
CA THR A 199 5.15 -3.94 42.81
C THR A 199 5.47 -3.62 41.36
N THR A 200 4.47 -3.74 40.47
CA THR A 200 4.62 -3.33 39.07
C THR A 200 4.80 -1.83 38.98
N SER A 201 5.93 -1.41 38.44
CA SER A 201 6.30 -0.02 38.18
C SER A 201 5.73 0.47 36.86
N ASP A 202 5.82 -0.35 35.80
CA ASP A 202 5.27 -0.03 34.49
C ASP A 202 5.02 -1.32 33.68
N THR A 203 4.15 -1.23 32.68
CA THR A 203 3.78 -2.36 31.82
C THR A 203 3.57 -1.92 30.38
N HIS A 204 3.91 -2.80 29.45
CA HIS A 204 3.59 -2.63 28.04
C HIS A 204 3.13 -3.96 27.44
N THR A 205 2.11 -3.92 26.58
CA THR A 205 1.56 -5.10 25.91
C THR A 205 1.45 -4.86 24.41
N TRP A 206 1.76 -5.89 23.62
CA TRP A 206 1.54 -5.96 22.18
C TRP A 206 0.58 -7.09 21.84
N ARG A 207 -0.10 -6.95 20.70
CA ARG A 207 -0.78 -8.05 20.03
C ARG A 207 -0.02 -8.42 18.76
N THR A 208 0.38 -9.67 18.60
CA THR A 208 1.22 -10.13 17.48
C THR A 208 0.78 -11.49 16.96
N GLY A 209 1.29 -11.87 15.78
CA GLY A 209 1.15 -13.20 15.20
C GLY A 209 2.52 -13.79 14.92
N LEU A 210 2.62 -15.12 14.95
CA LEU A 210 3.88 -15.84 14.84
C LEU A 210 4.03 -16.35 13.41
N ARG A 211 4.98 -15.80 12.65
CA ARG A 211 5.17 -16.15 11.24
C ARG A 211 6.55 -15.77 10.73
N THR A 212 6.99 -16.42 9.66
CA THR A 212 8.18 -16.03 8.88
C THR A 212 7.81 -15.48 7.52
N VAL A 213 8.60 -14.53 7.01
CA VAL A 213 8.47 -13.99 5.66
C VAL A 213 9.78 -13.96 4.90
N ALA A 214 9.68 -14.20 3.61
CA ALA A 214 10.75 -13.98 2.67
C ALA A 214 10.21 -13.38 1.36
N LEU A 215 11.09 -12.70 0.63
CA LEU A 215 10.81 -12.16 -0.70
C LEU A 215 12.01 -12.46 -1.58
N ASP A 216 11.86 -13.42 -2.50
CA ASP A 216 12.89 -13.78 -3.47
C ASP A 216 12.43 -13.43 -4.88
N ASP A 217 13.19 -12.60 -5.58
CA ASP A 217 12.82 -11.97 -6.86
C ASP A 217 11.36 -11.48 -6.93
N PHE A 218 10.89 -10.85 -5.84
CA PHE A 218 9.50 -10.40 -5.62
C PHE A 218 8.42 -11.47 -5.49
N VAL A 219 8.79 -12.74 -5.44
CA VAL A 219 7.91 -13.84 -5.02
C VAL A 219 7.93 -13.93 -3.50
N ALA A 220 6.79 -13.57 -2.89
CA ALA A 220 6.64 -13.64 -1.44
C ALA A 220 6.43 -15.06 -0.97
N THR A 221 7.01 -15.39 0.19
CA THR A 221 6.84 -16.66 0.88
C THR A 221 6.49 -16.38 2.33
N ILE A 222 5.41 -16.97 2.84
CA ILE A 222 4.96 -16.88 4.22
C ILE A 222 4.99 -18.28 4.81
N ASN A 223 5.73 -18.49 5.90
CA ASN A 223 5.90 -19.82 6.53
C ASN A 223 6.30 -20.90 5.51
N GLY A 224 7.22 -20.58 4.58
CA GLY A 224 7.66 -21.49 3.52
C GLY A 224 6.69 -21.65 2.33
N GLN A 225 5.49 -21.08 2.38
CA GLN A 225 4.51 -21.15 1.28
C GLN A 225 4.54 -19.90 0.39
N ARG A 226 4.84 -20.08 -0.90
CA ARG A 226 4.88 -18.97 -1.88
C ARG A 226 3.49 -18.41 -2.13
N MET A 227 3.38 -17.14 -2.50
CA MET A 227 2.11 -16.47 -2.77
C MET A 227 2.25 -15.42 -3.88
N PHE A 228 1.26 -15.34 -4.78
CA PHE A 228 1.16 -14.27 -5.75
C PHE A 228 0.38 -13.11 -5.14
N LEU A 229 1.02 -11.95 -5.03
CA LEU A 229 0.44 -10.82 -4.29
C LEU A 229 -0.45 -10.00 -5.21
N LYS A 230 -1.76 -10.12 -5.02
CA LYS A 230 -2.76 -9.22 -5.59
C LYS A 230 -2.99 -8.07 -4.61
N GLY A 231 -2.64 -6.85 -4.99
CA GLY A 231 -2.71 -5.74 -4.05
C GLY A 231 -3.19 -4.42 -4.61
N ILE A 232 -3.32 -3.47 -3.70
CA ILE A 232 -3.72 -2.09 -3.97
C ILE A 232 -3.02 -1.13 -3.01
N ALA A 233 -2.71 0.07 -3.47
CA ALA A 233 -2.20 1.15 -2.64
C ALA A 233 -3.34 1.87 -1.92
N VAL A 234 -3.12 2.23 -0.66
CA VAL A 234 -4.01 3.07 0.14
C VAL A 234 -3.31 4.39 0.48
N GLY A 235 -3.98 5.50 0.20
CA GLY A 235 -3.61 6.79 0.75
C GLY A 235 -4.22 7.00 2.14
N PRO A 236 -4.06 8.18 2.73
CA PRO A 236 -4.75 8.53 3.96
C PRO A 236 -6.27 8.41 3.84
N THR A 237 -6.93 7.90 4.89
CA THR A 237 -8.37 7.65 4.87
C THR A 237 -9.18 8.94 4.66
N ARG A 238 -8.76 10.04 5.28
CA ARG A 238 -9.33 11.38 5.10
C ARG A 238 -8.22 12.38 4.84
N LEU A 239 -8.57 13.51 4.23
CA LEU A 239 -7.67 14.64 4.02
C LEU A 239 -7.00 15.10 5.33
N HIS A 240 -7.81 15.26 6.37
CA HIS A 240 -7.36 15.48 7.73
C HIS A 240 -7.36 14.15 8.47
N ILE A 241 -6.18 13.59 8.74
CA ILE A 241 -6.05 12.25 9.34
C ILE A 241 -6.75 12.11 10.70
N ALA A 242 -6.85 13.20 11.47
CA ALA A 242 -7.54 13.23 12.75
C ALA A 242 -9.07 13.04 12.65
N GLU A 243 -9.66 13.37 11.49
CA GLU A 243 -11.11 13.26 11.27
C GLU A 243 -11.55 11.84 10.91
N ALA A 244 -10.61 10.97 10.52
CA ALA A 244 -10.91 9.58 10.19
C ALA A 244 -11.24 8.82 11.48
N THR A 245 -12.42 8.21 11.54
CA THR A 245 -12.81 7.37 12.67
C THR A 245 -12.07 6.02 12.65
N PRO A 246 -11.88 5.35 13.81
CA PRO A 246 -11.34 3.99 13.88
C PRO A 246 -11.99 3.02 12.88
N ALA A 247 -13.32 3.07 12.77
CA ALA A 247 -14.09 2.19 11.89
C ALA A 247 -13.84 2.46 10.39
N GLU A 248 -13.69 3.72 9.98
CA GLU A 248 -13.38 4.07 8.59
C GLU A 248 -11.98 3.58 8.18
N VAL A 249 -11.01 3.68 9.10
CA VAL A 249 -9.65 3.21 8.85
C VAL A 249 -9.61 1.68 8.70
N ALA A 250 -10.29 0.94 9.59
CA ALA A 250 -10.40 -0.51 9.49
C ALA A 250 -11.18 -0.94 8.23
N ALA A 251 -12.22 -0.20 7.85
CA ALA A 251 -13.05 -0.50 6.67
C ALA A 251 -12.25 -0.50 5.36
N ASP A 252 -11.25 0.38 5.19
CA ASP A 252 -10.40 0.39 4.00
C ASP A 252 -9.68 -0.99 3.81
N ILE A 253 -9.30 -1.66 4.90
CA ILE A 253 -8.69 -3.01 4.87
C ILE A 253 -9.72 -4.11 4.61
N ALA A 254 -10.90 -4.02 5.22
CA ALA A 254 -12.00 -4.94 4.95
C ALA A 254 -12.42 -4.91 3.47
N ILE A 255 -12.56 -3.71 2.88
CA ILE A 255 -12.89 -3.52 1.47
C ILE A 255 -11.84 -4.18 0.56
N ALA A 256 -10.55 -4.04 0.89
CA ALA A 256 -9.47 -4.70 0.15
C ALA A 256 -9.58 -6.24 0.23
N ALA A 257 -9.89 -6.79 1.40
CA ALA A 257 -10.07 -8.23 1.58
C ALA A 257 -11.29 -8.77 0.83
N GLU A 258 -12.42 -8.05 0.86
CA GLU A 258 -13.64 -8.38 0.11
C GLU A 258 -13.41 -8.33 -1.41
N ALA A 259 -12.51 -7.47 -1.88
CA ALA A 259 -12.07 -7.40 -3.28
C ALA A 259 -11.18 -8.59 -3.70
N GLY A 260 -10.91 -9.54 -2.80
CA GLY A 260 -10.05 -10.69 -3.07
C GLY A 260 -8.56 -10.34 -3.13
N LEU A 261 -8.16 -9.21 -2.53
CA LEU A 261 -6.77 -8.80 -2.44
C LEU A 261 -6.09 -9.45 -1.23
N ASP A 262 -4.78 -9.57 -1.34
CA ASP A 262 -3.91 -10.17 -0.34
C ASP A 262 -2.89 -9.18 0.24
N LEU A 263 -2.72 -8.04 -0.43
CA LEU A 263 -1.72 -7.03 -0.11
C LEU A 263 -2.33 -5.62 -0.15
N VAL A 264 -2.09 -4.85 0.90
CA VAL A 264 -2.32 -3.40 0.92
C VAL A 264 -0.97 -2.69 1.06
N ARG A 265 -0.72 -1.72 0.18
CA ARG A 265 0.45 -0.84 0.27
C ARG A 265 0.05 0.48 0.92
N VAL A 266 0.51 0.72 2.14
CA VAL A 266 0.35 2.01 2.83
C VAL A 266 1.28 3.01 2.14
N HIS A 267 0.70 3.86 1.29
CA HIS A 267 1.46 4.63 0.32
C HIS A 267 2.05 5.90 0.94
N GLY A 268 3.37 5.90 1.09
CA GLY A 268 4.20 7.02 1.53
C GLY A 268 3.71 7.76 2.78
N HIS A 269 3.07 7.07 3.72
CA HIS A 269 2.66 7.61 5.03
C HIS A 269 2.58 6.50 6.06
N MET A 270 2.41 6.87 7.34
CA MET A 270 2.06 5.92 8.38
C MET A 270 0.58 6.09 8.75
N ALA A 271 -0.18 5.01 8.63
CA ALA A 271 -1.59 4.98 8.99
C ALA A 271 -1.78 4.94 10.52
N ARG A 272 -3.04 5.05 10.97
CA ARG A 272 -3.40 4.80 12.37
C ARG A 272 -3.33 3.30 12.69
N ALA A 273 -3.30 2.97 13.98
CA ALA A 273 -3.13 1.60 14.48
C ALA A 273 -4.22 0.65 13.96
N GLU A 274 -5.45 1.13 13.83
CA GLU A 274 -6.63 0.36 13.41
C GLU A 274 -6.47 -0.27 12.03
N LEU A 275 -5.67 0.33 11.15
CA LEU A 275 -5.35 -0.24 9.84
C LEU A 275 -4.55 -1.54 9.98
N TYR A 276 -3.51 -1.51 10.81
CA TYR A 276 -2.60 -2.65 10.98
C TYR A 276 -3.24 -3.73 11.84
N GLU A 277 -3.98 -3.35 12.88
CA GLU A 277 -4.73 -4.28 13.73
C GLU A 277 -5.79 -5.04 12.93
N GLU A 278 -6.53 -4.36 12.05
CA GLU A 278 -7.50 -5.02 11.18
C GLU A 278 -6.79 -5.93 10.17
N ALA A 279 -5.66 -5.48 9.59
CA ALA A 279 -4.88 -6.30 8.67
C ALA A 279 -4.32 -7.58 9.33
N ASP A 280 -3.86 -7.47 10.58
CA ASP A 280 -3.45 -8.62 11.39
C ASP A 280 -4.62 -9.58 11.65
N ARG A 281 -5.78 -9.03 12.00
CA ARG A 281 -6.98 -9.80 12.33
C ARG A 281 -7.52 -10.60 11.14
N ILE A 282 -7.58 -9.97 9.96
CA ILE A 282 -8.22 -10.58 8.77
C ILE A 282 -7.23 -11.18 7.77
N GLY A 283 -5.92 -11.09 8.04
CA GLY A 283 -4.89 -11.75 7.23
C GLY A 283 -4.50 -11.01 5.96
N ILE A 284 -4.56 -9.67 5.95
CA ILE A 284 -4.08 -8.85 4.82
C ILE A 284 -2.61 -8.51 5.05
N LEU A 285 -1.77 -8.73 4.04
CA LEU A 285 -0.36 -8.35 4.11
C LEU A 285 -0.21 -6.85 3.89
N ILE A 286 0.70 -6.23 4.63
CA ILE A 286 1.02 -4.80 4.50
C ILE A 286 2.40 -4.61 3.87
N TRP A 287 2.45 -3.82 2.81
CA TRP A 287 3.66 -3.16 2.35
C TRP A 287 3.68 -1.77 2.99
N GLN A 288 4.67 -1.50 3.86
CA GLN A 288 4.77 -0.23 4.57
C GLN A 288 5.83 0.68 3.95
N ASP A 289 5.42 1.80 3.35
CA ASP A 289 6.35 2.87 2.95
C ASP A 289 6.73 3.75 4.15
N LEU A 290 7.96 4.26 4.17
CA LEU A 290 8.24 5.44 4.98
C LEU A 290 7.50 6.67 4.44
N PRO A 291 7.25 7.70 5.27
CA PRO A 291 6.72 8.99 4.84
C PRO A 291 7.79 9.84 4.11
N ILE A 292 8.45 9.22 3.12
CA ILE A 292 9.55 9.78 2.33
C ILE A 292 9.20 9.60 0.86
N GLN A 293 9.10 10.72 0.14
CA GLN A 293 8.78 10.74 -1.29
C GLN A 293 9.69 11.71 -2.06
N TRP A 294 10.02 11.37 -3.31
CA TRP A 294 10.68 12.24 -4.28
C TRP A 294 12.06 12.80 -3.85
N ALA A 295 12.30 14.09 -4.10
CA ALA A 295 13.61 14.70 -3.93
C ALA A 295 13.76 15.34 -2.54
N LEU A 296 14.37 14.65 -1.59
CA LEU A 296 14.81 15.22 -0.32
C LEU A 296 16.17 15.93 -0.37
N LEU A 297 16.38 16.89 0.55
CA LEU A 297 17.66 17.55 0.77
C LEU A 297 18.63 16.70 1.61
N ARG A 298 19.95 16.91 1.42
CA ARG A 298 20.99 16.09 2.08
C ARG A 298 20.89 16.03 3.61
N GLN A 299 20.54 17.15 4.21
CA GLN A 299 20.38 17.32 5.66
C GLN A 299 19.22 16.50 6.28
N THR A 300 18.33 15.93 5.48
CA THR A 300 17.19 15.12 5.97
C THR A 300 17.60 13.72 6.39
N ARG A 301 18.80 13.24 5.99
CA ARG A 301 19.26 11.86 6.25
C ARG A 301 19.17 11.44 7.72
N PRO A 302 19.62 12.24 8.72
CA PRO A 302 19.47 11.85 10.12
C PRO A 302 18.01 11.72 10.56
N ALA A 303 17.13 12.62 10.08
CA ALA A 303 15.70 12.56 10.37
C ALA A 303 15.06 11.31 9.75
N ALA A 304 15.37 11.00 8.49
CA ALA A 304 14.88 9.80 7.81
C ALA A 304 15.26 8.51 8.56
N ARG A 305 16.51 8.41 9.05
CA ARG A 305 16.97 7.27 9.86
C ARG A 305 16.31 7.19 11.23
N ARG A 306 15.95 8.33 11.84
CA ARG A 306 15.18 8.34 13.09
C ARG A 306 13.76 7.82 12.85
N VAL A 307 13.08 8.33 11.84
CA VAL A 307 11.73 7.86 11.44
C VAL A 307 11.75 6.37 11.10
N ALA A 308 12.79 5.88 10.41
CA ALA A 308 12.94 4.47 10.09
C ALA A 308 12.99 3.57 11.34
N ARG A 309 13.83 3.93 12.33
CA ARG A 309 13.91 3.19 13.60
C ARG A 309 12.58 3.24 14.34
N TRP A 310 12.00 4.42 14.44
CA TRP A 310 10.74 4.61 15.14
C TRP A 310 9.58 3.81 14.52
N MET A 311 9.46 3.84 13.19
CA MET A 311 8.45 3.07 12.48
C MET A 311 8.57 1.57 12.78
N VAL A 312 9.80 1.05 12.81
CA VAL A 312 10.05 -0.34 13.21
C VAL A 312 9.70 -0.59 14.67
N ASP A 313 10.09 0.30 15.58
CA ASP A 313 9.80 0.15 17.01
C ASP A 313 8.30 0.07 17.28
N GLN A 314 7.49 0.87 16.56
CA GLN A 314 6.04 0.80 16.68
C GLN A 314 5.40 -0.36 15.96
N LEU A 315 5.82 -0.65 14.73
CA LEU A 315 5.01 -1.47 13.84
C LEU A 315 5.52 -2.90 13.68
N ALA A 316 6.75 -3.23 14.09
CA ALA A 316 7.34 -4.54 13.81
C ALA A 316 6.68 -5.72 14.55
N HIS A 317 5.81 -5.43 15.51
CA HIS A 317 4.98 -6.42 16.18
C HIS A 317 3.77 -6.85 15.32
N HIS A 318 3.37 -6.08 14.30
CA HIS A 318 2.27 -6.46 13.41
C HIS A 318 2.68 -7.61 12.46
N PRO A 319 2.07 -8.80 12.57
CA PRO A 319 2.33 -9.91 11.65
C PRO A 319 1.91 -9.61 10.21
N SER A 320 0.98 -8.68 9.97
CA SER A 320 0.55 -8.30 8.62
C SER A 320 1.68 -7.68 7.79
N ILE A 321 2.61 -6.93 8.40
CA ILE A 321 3.65 -6.21 7.65
C ILE A 321 4.62 -7.19 6.99
N LEU A 322 4.51 -7.31 5.68
CA LEU A 322 5.31 -8.17 4.83
C LEU A 322 6.70 -7.57 4.58
N LEU A 323 6.77 -6.28 4.28
CA LEU A 323 8.03 -5.63 3.90
C LEU A 323 8.03 -4.14 4.25
N TRP A 324 9.25 -3.62 4.42
CA TRP A 324 9.51 -2.20 4.61
C TRP A 324 10.03 -1.57 3.32
N ASN A 325 9.49 -0.42 2.92
CA ASN A 325 9.99 0.36 1.79
C ASN A 325 10.55 1.71 2.26
N ALA A 326 11.81 1.97 1.95
CA ALA A 326 12.53 3.12 2.46
C ALA A 326 12.18 4.44 1.75
N HIS A 327 11.84 4.41 0.45
CA HIS A 327 11.60 5.62 -0.33
C HIS A 327 10.62 5.38 -1.48
N HIS A 328 9.61 6.22 -1.57
CA HIS A 328 8.73 6.32 -2.73
C HIS A 328 9.29 7.24 -3.84
N GLU A 329 9.49 6.72 -5.05
CA GLU A 329 9.84 7.47 -6.27
C GLU A 329 10.95 8.51 -6.07
N PRO A 330 12.22 8.16 -5.82
CA PRO A 330 13.32 9.11 -5.58
C PRO A 330 13.75 9.89 -6.85
N TRP A 331 12.81 10.55 -7.49
CA TRP A 331 12.97 11.38 -8.68
C TRP A 331 13.36 12.80 -8.30
N ALA A 332 14.07 13.48 -9.20
CA ALA A 332 14.42 14.88 -9.04
C ALA A 332 13.21 15.79 -9.30
N GLY A 333 12.21 15.75 -8.41
CA GLY A 333 11.01 16.58 -8.42
C GLY A 333 9.91 16.10 -9.37
N GLU A 334 8.67 16.48 -9.07
CA GLU A 334 7.56 16.45 -10.02
C GLU A 334 7.91 17.43 -11.15
N PRO A 335 8.00 17.00 -12.42
CA PRO A 335 8.20 17.93 -13.52
C PRO A 335 7.12 19.02 -13.44
N ALA A 336 7.51 20.28 -13.25
CA ALA A 336 6.60 21.44 -13.31
C ALA A 336 5.69 21.43 -14.57
N ALA A 337 6.12 20.69 -15.60
CA ALA A 337 5.41 20.43 -16.84
C ALA A 337 4.15 19.54 -16.74
N TRP A 338 3.83 18.92 -15.59
CA TRP A 338 2.52 18.28 -15.38
C TRP A 338 1.40 19.29 -15.06
N ARG A 339 1.78 20.48 -14.58
CA ARG A 339 0.86 21.59 -14.25
C ARG A 339 0.69 22.58 -15.38
N ASP A 340 1.79 22.88 -16.07
CA ASP A 340 1.78 23.81 -17.19
C ASP A 340 1.53 23.01 -18.47
N GLY A 341 0.31 23.11 -19.03
CA GLY A 341 -0.13 22.39 -20.24
C GLY A 341 0.67 22.64 -21.53
N ASP A 342 1.85 23.25 -21.46
CA ASP A 342 2.71 23.63 -22.59
C ASP A 342 3.20 22.39 -23.36
N ALA A 343 2.65 22.23 -24.57
CA ALA A 343 2.96 21.14 -25.48
C ALA A 343 4.42 21.11 -25.96
N SER A 344 5.09 22.27 -26.01
CA SER A 344 6.46 22.40 -26.53
C SER A 344 7.50 21.71 -25.63
N ARG A 345 7.22 21.58 -24.33
CA ARG A 345 8.09 20.91 -23.35
C ARG A 345 7.91 19.37 -23.31
N ARG A 346 6.87 18.81 -23.94
CA ARG A 346 6.45 17.40 -23.81
C ARG A 346 7.45 16.38 -24.42
N ARG A 347 8.03 16.64 -25.61
CA ARG A 347 8.95 15.69 -26.27
C ARG A 347 10.28 15.53 -25.52
N GLY A 348 10.86 16.62 -25.02
CA GLY A 348 12.09 16.57 -24.22
C GLY A 348 11.88 15.98 -22.83
N MET A 349 10.66 16.08 -22.29
CA MET A 349 10.31 15.59 -20.96
C MET A 349 10.35 14.07 -20.84
N ARG A 350 9.83 13.32 -21.83
CA ARG A 350 9.86 11.84 -21.81
C ARG A 350 11.28 11.29 -21.78
N LEU A 351 12.15 11.81 -22.64
CA LEU A 351 13.56 11.42 -22.66
C LEU A 351 14.25 11.80 -21.34
N ARG A 352 13.99 12.99 -20.81
CA ARG A 352 14.50 13.43 -19.50
C ARG A 352 14.01 12.56 -18.33
N MET A 353 12.76 12.09 -18.35
CA MET A 353 12.24 11.21 -17.31
C MET A 353 12.91 9.84 -17.36
N ILE A 354 13.02 9.24 -18.56
CA ILE A 354 13.70 7.96 -18.74
C ILE A 354 15.17 8.08 -18.31
N THR A 355 15.89 9.12 -18.75
CA THR A 355 17.29 9.31 -18.34
C THR A 355 17.42 9.59 -16.85
N ALA A 356 16.50 10.34 -16.25
CA ALA A 356 16.49 10.57 -14.80
C ALA A 356 16.24 9.29 -14.00
N GLN A 357 15.54 8.29 -14.54
CA GLN A 357 15.36 7.00 -13.88
C GLN A 357 16.60 6.09 -13.97
N LEU A 358 17.41 6.23 -15.02
CA LEU A 358 18.61 5.41 -15.23
C LEU A 358 19.88 5.96 -14.57
N LEU A 359 19.91 7.25 -14.22
CA LEU A 359 21.08 7.91 -13.65
C LEU A 359 21.10 7.86 -12.11
N PRO A 360 22.29 7.70 -11.50
CA PRO A 360 22.44 7.77 -10.06
C PRO A 360 22.10 9.17 -9.51
N SER A 361 21.59 9.21 -8.28
CA SER A 361 21.32 10.46 -7.56
C SER A 361 21.69 10.29 -6.08
N TRP A 362 21.89 11.39 -5.35
CA TRP A 362 22.18 11.32 -3.92
C TRP A 362 21.07 10.58 -3.15
N ASN A 363 19.80 10.79 -3.53
CA ASN A 363 18.66 10.08 -2.95
C ASN A 363 18.82 8.58 -3.17
N ARG A 364 18.86 8.14 -4.43
CA ARG A 364 18.91 6.71 -4.81
C ARG A 364 20.12 5.96 -4.28
N THR A 365 21.29 6.58 -4.37
CA THR A 365 22.55 5.85 -4.15
C THR A 365 23.02 5.93 -2.70
N LEU A 366 22.61 6.96 -1.94
CA LEU A 366 23.13 7.19 -0.59
C LEU A 366 22.03 7.30 0.48
N LEU A 367 20.97 8.09 0.25
CA LEU A 367 19.90 8.23 1.23
C LEU A 367 19.15 6.90 1.39
N ASP A 368 18.65 6.37 0.27
CA ASP A 368 17.76 5.22 0.22
C ASP A 368 18.44 3.99 0.82
N ARG A 369 19.70 3.76 0.43
CA ARG A 369 20.55 2.73 1.02
C ARG A 369 20.75 2.93 2.52
N SER A 370 21.05 4.16 2.95
CA SER A 370 21.26 4.44 4.38
C SER A 370 20.00 4.24 5.22
N VAL A 371 18.81 4.47 4.66
CA VAL A 371 17.53 4.22 5.32
C VAL A 371 17.24 2.73 5.32
N ALA A 372 17.44 2.03 4.19
CA ALA A 372 17.30 0.59 4.07
C ALA A 372 18.20 -0.19 5.03
N ASP A 373 19.47 0.20 5.16
CA ASP A 373 20.41 -0.38 6.12
C ASP A 373 19.91 -0.19 7.56
N THR A 374 19.31 0.98 7.85
CA THR A 374 18.72 1.26 9.17
C THR A 374 17.51 0.36 9.45
N LEU A 375 16.62 0.20 8.47
CA LEU A 375 15.47 -0.72 8.58
C LEU A 375 15.94 -2.16 8.78
N THR A 376 16.87 -2.63 7.96
CA THR A 376 17.42 -4.00 8.03
C THR A 376 18.06 -4.27 9.40
N SER A 377 18.83 -3.32 9.92
CA SER A 377 19.43 -3.45 11.26
C SER A 377 18.41 -3.42 12.40
N SER A 378 17.28 -2.72 12.21
CA SER A 378 16.23 -2.57 13.21
C SER A 378 15.26 -3.75 13.18
N ASP A 379 15.03 -4.34 12.02
CA ASP A 379 14.18 -5.51 11.80
C ASP A 379 14.73 -6.41 10.69
N PRO A 380 15.61 -7.37 11.03
CA PRO A 380 16.14 -8.33 10.07
C PRO A 380 15.14 -9.44 9.70
N SER A 381 13.98 -9.52 10.37
CA SER A 381 12.97 -10.57 10.14
C SER A 381 12.14 -10.34 8.87
N ARG A 382 12.25 -9.16 8.25
CA ARG A 382 11.46 -8.76 7.09
C ARG A 382 12.33 -8.30 5.92
N PRO A 383 11.89 -8.55 4.68
CA PRO A 383 12.47 -7.92 3.50
C PRO A 383 12.41 -6.38 3.56
N VAL A 384 13.48 -5.75 3.07
CA VAL A 384 13.57 -4.29 2.95
C VAL A 384 13.82 -3.90 1.50
N LEU A 385 12.97 -3.02 0.98
CA LEU A 385 13.17 -2.35 -0.29
C LEU A 385 13.77 -0.97 -0.06
N ALA A 386 14.90 -0.68 -0.71
CA ALA A 386 15.51 0.63 -0.62
C ALA A 386 14.67 1.73 -1.30
N GLN A 387 13.94 1.36 -2.35
CA GLN A 387 13.14 2.30 -3.13
C GLN A 387 12.09 1.57 -3.98
N SER A 388 10.94 2.22 -4.17
CA SER A 388 9.92 1.88 -5.16
C SER A 388 9.88 2.92 -6.29
N GLY A 389 9.40 2.53 -7.47
CA GLY A 389 9.26 3.43 -8.61
C GLY A 389 10.57 3.75 -9.36
N SER A 390 11.64 3.01 -9.06
CA SER A 390 12.92 3.11 -9.76
C SER A 390 13.15 1.92 -10.68
N TRP A 391 13.53 2.20 -11.92
CA TRP A 391 13.98 1.19 -12.88
C TRP A 391 15.40 0.71 -12.52
N PRO A 392 15.87 -0.42 -13.11
CA PRO A 392 17.29 -0.78 -13.05
C PRO A 392 18.19 0.40 -13.42
N HIS A 393 19.10 0.78 -12.54
CA HIS A 393 19.99 1.93 -12.73
C HIS A 393 21.34 1.64 -12.10
N LEU A 394 22.42 2.30 -12.54
CA LEU A 394 23.72 2.06 -11.90
C LEU A 394 23.77 2.70 -10.50
N PRO A 395 24.34 2.03 -9.48
CA PRO A 395 24.95 0.68 -9.52
C PRO A 395 23.98 -0.49 -9.23
N GLN A 396 22.69 -0.22 -9.02
CA GLN A 396 21.65 -1.20 -8.68
C GLN A 396 20.92 -1.76 -9.91
N LEU A 397 21.51 -2.80 -10.52
CA LEU A 397 21.03 -3.40 -11.77
C LEU A 397 19.85 -4.37 -11.60
N ALA A 398 19.54 -4.80 -10.38
CA ALA A 398 18.31 -5.53 -10.11
C ALA A 398 17.13 -4.54 -10.14
N ALA A 399 16.08 -4.86 -10.91
CA ALA A 399 14.87 -4.04 -10.89
C ALA A 399 14.25 -4.09 -9.50
N GLY A 400 13.93 -2.91 -8.96
CA GLY A 400 13.01 -2.78 -7.82
C GLY A 400 11.56 -2.91 -8.28
N ALA A 401 10.63 -2.66 -7.37
CA ALA A 401 9.22 -2.61 -7.73
C ALA A 401 8.93 -1.38 -8.60
N SER A 402 8.41 -1.63 -9.80
CA SER A 402 8.28 -0.62 -10.85
C SER A 402 6.93 0.09 -10.77
N HIS A 403 6.91 1.38 -11.12
CA HIS A 403 5.68 2.15 -11.30
C HIS A 403 5.45 2.32 -12.80
N LEU A 404 4.42 1.67 -13.32
CA LEU A 404 4.16 1.54 -14.75
C LEU A 404 2.83 2.22 -15.10
N TRP A 405 2.89 3.53 -15.28
CA TRP A 405 1.75 4.37 -15.71
C TRP A 405 1.45 4.28 -17.22
N ILE A 406 1.51 3.07 -17.78
CA ILE A 406 1.34 2.78 -19.21
C ILE A 406 -0.15 2.85 -19.55
N GLY A 407 -0.49 3.55 -20.64
CA GLY A 407 -1.87 3.84 -21.02
C GLY A 407 -2.48 5.03 -20.29
N TRP A 408 -1.74 5.66 -19.36
CA TRP A 408 -2.13 6.94 -18.77
C TRP A 408 -1.10 8.02 -19.11
N ARG A 409 0.05 8.03 -18.42
CA ARG A 409 1.12 9.03 -18.59
C ARG A 409 1.89 8.85 -19.90
N TRP A 410 1.90 7.65 -20.48
CA TRP A 410 2.54 7.33 -21.75
C TRP A 410 2.07 5.99 -22.32
N GLY A 411 2.21 5.81 -23.64
CA GLY A 411 1.80 4.57 -24.32
C GLY A 411 0.28 4.37 -24.32
N ARG A 412 -0.15 3.20 -24.80
CA ARG A 412 -1.55 2.76 -24.81
C ARG A 412 -1.75 1.62 -23.82
N THR A 413 -3.00 1.39 -23.41
CA THR A 413 -3.39 0.32 -22.46
C THR A 413 -2.85 -1.08 -22.80
N GLY A 414 -2.72 -1.41 -24.10
CA GLY A 414 -2.21 -2.70 -24.57
C GLY A 414 -0.68 -2.85 -24.58
N ASP A 415 0.08 -1.79 -24.29
CA ASP A 415 1.54 -1.79 -24.46
C ASP A 415 2.30 -2.45 -23.30
N LEU A 416 1.66 -2.68 -22.14
CA LEU A 416 2.31 -3.32 -20.98
C LEU A 416 2.90 -4.69 -21.34
N ALA A 417 2.11 -5.57 -21.93
CA ALA A 417 2.56 -6.90 -22.32
C ALA A 417 3.74 -6.83 -23.30
N ARG A 418 3.76 -5.84 -24.19
CA ARG A 418 4.88 -5.61 -25.11
C ARG A 418 6.11 -5.16 -24.36
N LEU A 419 6.00 -4.19 -23.45
CA LEU A 419 7.14 -3.74 -22.65
C LEU A 419 7.76 -4.89 -21.85
N LEU A 420 6.94 -5.67 -21.14
CA LEU A 420 7.42 -6.75 -20.28
C LEU A 420 8.06 -7.90 -21.06
N ARG A 421 7.71 -8.09 -22.35
CA ARG A 421 8.44 -9.03 -23.23
C ARG A 421 9.87 -8.58 -23.52
N TRP A 422 10.09 -7.27 -23.66
CA TRP A 422 11.40 -6.69 -23.99
C TRP A 422 12.24 -6.40 -22.75
N TRP A 423 11.57 -6.10 -21.63
CA TRP A 423 12.22 -5.82 -20.36
C TRP A 423 11.48 -6.50 -19.19
N PRO A 424 11.65 -7.82 -19.02
CA PRO A 424 10.93 -8.60 -18.02
C PRO A 424 11.17 -8.11 -16.58
N ALA A 425 12.37 -7.60 -16.29
CA ALA A 425 12.73 -7.11 -14.96
C ALA A 425 11.78 -6.01 -14.43
N LEU A 426 11.18 -5.17 -15.29
CA LEU A 426 10.18 -4.17 -14.87
C LEU A 426 8.87 -4.80 -14.37
N GLY A 427 8.61 -6.06 -14.72
CA GLY A 427 7.40 -6.78 -14.37
C GLY A 427 7.54 -7.68 -13.15
N ARG A 428 8.69 -7.70 -12.46
CA ARG A 428 8.90 -8.53 -11.26
C ARG A 428 7.89 -8.22 -10.17
N PHE A 429 7.68 -6.92 -9.92
CA PHE A 429 6.56 -6.42 -9.15
C PHE A 429 6.16 -5.05 -9.69
N VAL A 430 4.90 -4.86 -10.03
CA VAL A 430 4.38 -3.55 -10.46
C VAL A 430 3.67 -2.92 -9.27
N ALA A 431 4.35 -2.01 -8.57
CA ALA A 431 3.87 -1.42 -7.31
C ALA A 431 2.89 -0.26 -7.51
N GLU A 432 2.80 0.31 -8.73
CA GLU A 432 1.79 1.29 -9.10
C GLU A 432 1.45 1.20 -10.59
N PHE A 433 0.15 1.26 -10.88
CA PHE A 433 -0.42 1.49 -12.20
C PHE A 433 -1.88 1.94 -12.03
N GLY A 434 -2.40 2.70 -13.00
CA GLY A 434 -3.77 3.20 -12.98
C GLY A 434 -3.99 4.29 -14.02
N ALA A 435 -5.20 4.83 -14.06
CA ALA A 435 -5.57 6.03 -14.80
C ALA A 435 -6.53 6.86 -13.96
N GLN A 436 -6.47 8.18 -14.11
CA GLN A 436 -7.37 9.06 -13.38
C GLN A 436 -8.80 9.00 -13.94
N ALA A 437 -9.78 9.09 -13.06
CA ALA A 437 -11.18 9.24 -13.44
C ALA A 437 -11.95 10.00 -12.35
N PRO A 438 -12.97 10.81 -12.73
CA PRO A 438 -13.78 11.54 -11.77
C PRO A 438 -14.62 10.58 -10.90
N GLY A 439 -14.61 10.82 -9.59
CA GLY A 439 -15.50 10.20 -8.60
C GLY A 439 -16.82 10.97 -8.41
N SER A 440 -17.68 10.55 -7.47
CA SER A 440 -18.89 11.32 -7.18
C SER A 440 -18.53 12.67 -6.53
N GLY A 441 -19.01 13.77 -7.13
CA GLY A 441 -18.74 15.13 -6.66
C GLY A 441 -17.39 15.73 -7.09
N ALA A 442 -16.48 14.95 -7.67
CA ALA A 442 -15.16 15.42 -8.07
C ALA A 442 -15.22 16.32 -9.32
N GLY A 443 -15.01 17.62 -9.16
CA GLY A 443 -14.95 18.55 -10.28
C GLY A 443 -16.23 18.57 -11.11
N GLN A 444 -17.42 18.50 -10.48
CA GLN A 444 -18.69 18.70 -11.15
C GLN A 444 -18.72 20.11 -11.75
N VAL A 445 -18.40 20.20 -13.04
CA VAL A 445 -18.43 21.46 -13.77
C VAL A 445 -19.78 21.58 -14.48
N THR A 446 -20.49 22.67 -14.22
CA THR A 446 -21.74 22.99 -14.92
C THR A 446 -21.48 23.61 -16.29
N ASP A 447 -20.36 24.32 -16.43
CA ASP A 447 -19.96 25.03 -17.63
C ASP A 447 -19.06 24.15 -18.52
N TRP A 448 -19.55 23.75 -19.69
CA TRP A 448 -18.81 22.98 -20.68
C TRP A 448 -18.78 23.70 -22.03
N PRO A 449 -17.62 23.88 -22.69
CA PRO A 449 -16.29 23.39 -22.28
C PRO A 449 -15.71 24.15 -21.08
N ILE A 450 -14.82 23.49 -20.32
CA ILE A 450 -14.14 24.08 -19.17
C ILE A 450 -13.26 25.26 -19.61
N ALA A 451 -13.47 26.42 -19.00
CA ALA A 451 -12.73 27.65 -19.31
C ALA A 451 -11.31 27.70 -18.69
N ASP A 452 -11.13 27.17 -17.46
CA ASP A 452 -9.85 27.17 -16.73
C ASP A 452 -9.45 25.75 -16.30
N TRP A 453 -8.86 25.00 -17.24
CA TRP A 453 -8.29 23.68 -16.98
C TRP A 453 -7.20 23.68 -15.89
N PRO A 454 -6.27 24.65 -15.84
CA PRO A 454 -5.32 24.76 -14.73
C PRO A 454 -5.98 24.87 -13.35
N ALA A 455 -7.08 25.59 -13.20
CA ALA A 455 -7.80 25.66 -11.93
C ALA A 455 -8.40 24.31 -11.53
N LEU A 456 -9.05 23.61 -12.47
CA LEU A 456 -9.56 22.25 -12.21
C LEU A 456 -8.43 21.29 -11.83
N SER A 457 -7.29 21.35 -12.52
CA SER A 457 -6.11 20.53 -12.21
C SER A 457 -5.61 20.77 -10.78
N ARG A 458 -5.49 22.03 -10.35
CA ARG A 458 -5.07 22.36 -8.97
C ARG A 458 -6.08 21.89 -7.93
N ALA A 459 -7.37 21.97 -8.21
CA ALA A 459 -8.43 21.61 -7.27
C ALA A 459 -8.65 20.09 -7.15
N SER A 460 -8.44 19.34 -8.24
CA SER A 460 -8.81 17.91 -8.33
C SER A 460 -7.64 16.95 -8.48
N GLY A 461 -6.42 17.45 -8.71
CA GLY A 461 -5.24 16.62 -8.99
C GLY A 461 -5.16 16.10 -10.43
N LEU A 462 -6.03 16.56 -11.34
CA LEU A 462 -6.06 16.11 -12.74
C LEU A 462 -4.75 16.39 -13.48
N GLU A 463 -4.14 15.36 -14.04
CA GLU A 463 -2.95 15.42 -14.90
C GLU A 463 -3.34 15.83 -16.32
N LEU A 464 -3.36 17.14 -16.60
CA LEU A 464 -3.79 17.68 -17.89
C LEU A 464 -3.08 17.05 -19.11
N PRO A 465 -1.75 16.83 -19.12
CA PRO A 465 -1.10 16.25 -20.29
C PRO A 465 -1.56 14.83 -20.61
N ALA A 466 -1.73 13.99 -19.58
CA ALA A 466 -2.20 12.61 -19.74
C ALA A 466 -3.66 12.58 -20.18
N MET A 467 -4.50 13.42 -19.57
CA MET A 467 -5.89 13.59 -19.92
C MET A 467 -6.09 13.97 -21.39
N HIS A 468 -5.40 15.01 -21.90
CA HIS A 468 -5.50 15.41 -23.31
C HIS A 468 -4.97 14.36 -24.30
N GLU A 469 -4.04 13.50 -23.88
CA GLU A 469 -3.51 12.44 -24.75
C GLU A 469 -4.45 11.24 -24.83
N GLN A 470 -4.99 10.80 -23.69
CA GLN A 470 -5.79 9.57 -23.61
C GLN A 470 -7.27 9.82 -23.88
N VAL A 471 -7.85 10.86 -23.28
CA VAL A 471 -9.28 11.18 -23.33
C VAL A 471 -9.49 12.68 -23.59
N PRO A 472 -9.15 13.18 -24.80
CA PRO A 472 -9.22 14.60 -25.12
C PRO A 472 -10.67 15.12 -25.00
N PRO A 473 -10.90 16.16 -24.16
CA PRO A 473 -12.23 16.66 -23.83
C PRO A 473 -12.95 17.25 -25.05
N GLU A 474 -12.21 17.73 -26.05
CA GLU A 474 -12.76 18.32 -27.28
C GLU A 474 -13.57 17.31 -28.13
N ARG A 475 -13.48 16.02 -27.83
CA ARG A 475 -14.28 14.95 -28.48
C ARG A 475 -15.68 14.80 -27.89
N PHE A 476 -16.01 15.52 -26.83
CA PHE A 476 -17.25 15.32 -26.07
C PHE A 476 -18.08 16.61 -25.99
N SER A 477 -19.41 16.44 -26.07
CA SER A 477 -20.39 17.53 -26.02
C SER A 477 -20.70 18.03 -24.61
N SER A 478 -20.39 17.23 -23.58
CA SER A 478 -20.72 17.55 -22.19
C SER A 478 -19.71 16.96 -21.21
N TYR A 479 -19.65 17.52 -20.00
CA TYR A 479 -18.84 16.98 -18.91
C TYR A 479 -19.25 15.53 -18.55
N PRO A 480 -20.54 15.17 -18.40
CA PRO A 480 -20.93 13.78 -18.14
C PRO A 480 -20.44 12.78 -19.19
N ASP A 481 -20.48 13.13 -20.47
CA ASP A 481 -19.99 12.25 -21.55
C ASP A 481 -18.47 12.03 -21.44
N TRP A 482 -17.72 13.11 -21.19
CA TRP A 482 -16.28 13.04 -20.99
C TRP A 482 -15.91 12.26 -19.71
N ALA A 483 -16.63 12.49 -18.61
CA ALA A 483 -16.44 11.79 -17.35
C ALA A 483 -16.68 10.28 -17.49
N ALA A 484 -17.74 9.89 -18.20
CA ALA A 484 -18.03 8.49 -18.51
C ALA A 484 -16.92 7.86 -19.38
N ALA A 485 -16.38 8.61 -20.35
CA ALA A 485 -15.25 8.14 -21.16
C ALA A 485 -13.96 7.96 -20.34
N MET A 486 -13.66 8.89 -19.42
CA MET A 486 -12.54 8.77 -18.47
C MET A 486 -12.68 7.53 -17.57
N GLN A 487 -13.88 7.29 -17.02
CA GLN A 487 -14.17 6.11 -16.21
C GLN A 487 -14.06 4.80 -17.01
N GLY A 488 -14.52 4.80 -18.26
CA GLY A 488 -14.37 3.67 -19.18
C GLY A 488 -12.90 3.37 -19.50
N HIS A 489 -12.08 4.41 -19.71
CA HIS A 489 -10.64 4.28 -19.92
C HIS A 489 -9.92 3.71 -18.67
N GLN A 490 -10.24 4.22 -17.47
CA GLN A 490 -9.73 3.69 -16.21
C GLN A 490 -10.04 2.20 -16.05
N GLN A 491 -11.30 1.81 -16.31
CA GLN A 491 -11.75 0.43 -16.24
C GLN A 491 -11.00 -0.48 -17.22
N GLU A 492 -10.83 -0.07 -18.49
CA GLU A 492 -10.10 -0.86 -19.47
C GLU A 492 -8.63 -1.03 -19.05
N LEU A 493 -7.99 0.05 -18.59
CA LEU A 493 -6.59 0.06 -18.22
C LEU A 493 -6.29 -0.88 -17.07
N VAL A 494 -7.00 -0.72 -15.96
CA VAL A 494 -6.76 -1.47 -14.72
C VAL A 494 -6.94 -2.96 -14.98
N VAL A 495 -8.01 -3.35 -15.67
CA VAL A 495 -8.26 -4.77 -15.96
C VAL A 495 -7.22 -5.34 -16.92
N SER A 496 -6.88 -4.63 -18.00
CA SER A 496 -5.84 -5.07 -18.95
C SER A 496 -4.49 -5.29 -18.26
N HIS A 497 -4.14 -4.42 -17.31
CA HIS A 497 -2.90 -4.53 -16.55
C HIS A 497 -2.94 -5.72 -15.58
N VAL A 498 -4.01 -5.87 -14.79
CA VAL A 498 -4.18 -7.01 -13.86
C VAL A 498 -4.13 -8.34 -14.61
N GLU A 499 -4.92 -8.49 -15.67
CA GLU A 499 -4.94 -9.73 -16.48
C GLU A 499 -3.56 -10.06 -17.08
N THR A 500 -2.85 -9.04 -17.59
CA THR A 500 -1.49 -9.20 -18.12
C THR A 500 -0.52 -9.69 -17.04
N LEU A 501 -0.55 -9.07 -15.85
CA LEU A 501 0.35 -9.39 -14.75
C LEU A 501 0.04 -10.76 -14.14
N ARG A 502 -1.24 -11.12 -14.03
CA ARG A 502 -1.67 -12.45 -13.57
C ARG A 502 -1.31 -13.55 -14.56
N ARG A 503 -1.37 -13.28 -15.87
CA ARG A 503 -0.87 -14.21 -16.89
C ARG A 503 0.64 -14.44 -16.78
N LEU A 504 1.39 -13.43 -16.35
CA LEU A 504 2.84 -13.49 -16.13
C LEU A 504 3.22 -13.92 -14.71
N LYS A 505 2.27 -14.46 -13.94
CA LYS A 505 2.48 -14.97 -12.58
C LYS A 505 3.69 -15.90 -12.51
N TYR A 506 4.60 -15.57 -11.61
CA TYR A 506 5.92 -16.17 -11.37
C TYR A 506 6.89 -16.15 -12.57
N ARG A 507 6.55 -15.45 -13.67
CA ARG A 507 7.34 -15.39 -14.92
C ARG A 507 7.18 -14.03 -15.63
N PRO A 508 7.79 -12.95 -15.13
CA PRO A 508 8.59 -12.85 -13.90
C PRO A 508 7.79 -12.29 -12.70
N THR A 509 6.48 -12.12 -12.83
CA THR A 509 5.69 -11.29 -11.90
C THR A 509 5.36 -12.03 -10.61
N GLY A 510 5.86 -11.54 -9.47
CA GLY A 510 5.48 -12.01 -8.14
C GLY A 510 4.21 -11.36 -7.59
N GLY A 511 3.78 -10.24 -8.17
CA GLY A 511 2.54 -9.57 -7.81
C GLY A 511 2.41 -8.17 -8.37
N PHE A 512 1.37 -7.47 -7.92
CA PHE A 512 1.09 -6.09 -8.27
C PHE A 512 0.40 -5.33 -7.15
N ALA A 513 0.49 -4.01 -7.19
CA ALA A 513 -0.37 -3.10 -6.42
C ALA A 513 -0.97 -2.05 -7.35
N ALA A 514 -2.30 -2.06 -7.51
CA ALA A 514 -3.02 -1.03 -8.25
C ALA A 514 -2.98 0.30 -7.48
N PHE A 515 -3.02 1.43 -8.18
CA PHE A 515 -3.08 2.75 -7.55
C PHE A 515 -4.39 3.43 -7.95
N ALA A 516 -5.34 3.66 -7.04
CA ALA A 516 -5.34 3.35 -5.60
C ALA A 516 -6.74 2.91 -5.12
N LEU A 517 -6.89 2.57 -3.83
CA LEU A 517 -8.16 2.13 -3.27
C LEU A 517 -9.20 3.24 -3.29
N ALA A 518 -9.00 4.29 -2.50
CA ALA A 518 -9.97 5.36 -2.29
C ALA A 518 -9.31 6.75 -2.30
N ASP A 519 -10.11 7.75 -2.61
CA ASP A 519 -9.74 9.15 -2.49
C ASP A 519 -9.82 9.62 -1.03
N ALA A 520 -8.97 10.57 -0.63
CA ALA A 520 -9.02 11.17 0.72
C ALA A 520 -9.94 12.41 0.78
N ALA A 521 -10.23 13.00 -0.39
CA ALA A 521 -11.06 14.17 -0.64
C ALA A 521 -11.61 14.10 -2.08
N PRO A 522 -12.66 14.86 -2.44
CA PRO A 522 -13.17 14.88 -3.81
C PRO A 522 -12.08 15.20 -4.83
N GLY A 523 -11.78 14.27 -5.75
CA GLY A 523 -10.67 14.40 -6.69
C GLY A 523 -10.83 13.61 -7.98
N ILE A 524 -10.10 14.01 -9.03
CA ILE A 524 -9.98 13.26 -10.28
C ILE A 524 -8.64 12.53 -10.23
N THR A 525 -8.61 11.46 -9.42
CA THR A 525 -7.41 10.65 -9.18
C THR A 525 -7.55 9.26 -9.78
N ALA A 526 -6.51 8.44 -9.66
CA ALA A 526 -6.52 7.04 -10.06
C ALA A 526 -7.18 6.10 -9.04
N ALA A 527 -7.71 6.61 -7.92
CA ALA A 527 -8.48 5.82 -6.98
C ALA A 527 -9.69 5.14 -7.65
N LEU A 528 -9.99 3.91 -7.25
CA LEU A 528 -11.12 3.12 -7.76
C LEU A 528 -12.42 3.37 -6.99
N LEU A 529 -12.30 3.90 -5.77
CA LEU A 529 -13.39 4.42 -4.94
C LEU A 529 -13.20 5.93 -4.77
N ASP A 530 -14.29 6.66 -4.60
CA ASP A 530 -14.21 8.09 -4.24
C ASP A 530 -14.01 8.31 -2.74
N GLN A 531 -14.07 9.56 -2.29
CA GLN A 531 -13.81 9.96 -0.91
C GLN A 531 -14.78 9.35 0.11
N ASP A 532 -15.99 9.02 -0.33
CA ASP A 532 -17.03 8.39 0.48
C ASP A 532 -17.03 6.87 0.29
N ARG A 533 -15.96 6.32 -0.31
CA ARG A 533 -15.78 4.90 -0.67
C ARG A 533 -16.85 4.39 -1.63
N ARG A 534 -17.51 5.28 -2.39
CA ARG A 534 -18.44 4.82 -3.43
C ARG A 534 -17.65 4.30 -4.63
N PRO A 535 -18.03 3.15 -5.19
CA PRO A 535 -17.28 2.54 -6.28
C PRO A 535 -17.41 3.32 -7.59
N LYS A 536 -16.27 3.60 -8.23
CA LYS A 536 -16.22 4.00 -9.63
C LYS A 536 -16.44 2.75 -10.51
N PRO A 537 -16.85 2.88 -11.79
CA PRO A 537 -17.09 1.73 -12.68
C PRO A 537 -15.93 0.74 -12.78
N ALA A 538 -14.69 1.23 -12.64
CA ALA A 538 -13.49 0.39 -12.66
C ALA A 538 -13.40 -0.59 -11.46
N TRP A 539 -14.04 -0.30 -10.32
CA TRP A 539 -13.92 -1.10 -9.09
C TRP A 539 -14.42 -2.54 -9.29
N SER A 540 -15.66 -2.71 -9.77
CA SER A 540 -16.25 -4.04 -9.95
C SER A 540 -15.47 -4.89 -10.96
N ALA A 541 -14.97 -4.24 -12.02
CA ALA A 541 -14.15 -4.90 -13.03
C ALA A 541 -12.77 -5.30 -12.48
N PHE A 542 -12.17 -4.47 -11.62
CA PHE A 542 -10.94 -4.78 -10.92
C PHE A 542 -11.12 -5.97 -9.95
N VAL A 543 -12.20 -5.97 -9.15
CA VAL A 543 -12.54 -7.09 -8.26
C VAL A 543 -12.70 -8.39 -9.05
N ALA A 544 -13.43 -8.36 -10.17
CA ALA A 544 -13.58 -9.52 -11.04
C ALA A 544 -12.24 -10.02 -11.62
N ALA A 545 -11.34 -9.11 -11.99
CA ALA A 545 -10.00 -9.45 -12.48
C ALA A 545 -9.07 -10.00 -11.36
N CYS A 546 -9.39 -9.73 -10.09
CA CYS A 546 -8.70 -10.26 -8.91
C CYS A 546 -9.31 -11.56 -8.36
N ALA A 547 -10.37 -12.09 -8.99
CA ALA A 547 -10.99 -13.34 -8.56
C ALA A 547 -9.97 -14.49 -8.47
N PRO A 548 -10.12 -15.47 -7.54
CA PRO A 548 -9.15 -16.55 -7.35
C PRO A 548 -8.81 -17.33 -8.63
N VAL A 549 -9.77 -17.45 -9.55
CA VAL A 549 -9.59 -18.09 -10.85
C VAL A 549 -10.13 -17.17 -11.96
N ILE A 550 -9.33 -16.91 -12.99
CA ILE A 550 -9.72 -16.09 -14.15
C ILE A 550 -9.31 -16.74 -15.46
N ALA A 551 -10.05 -16.46 -16.53
CA ALA A 551 -9.60 -16.75 -17.90
C ALA A 551 -9.02 -15.48 -18.52
N VAL A 552 -7.81 -15.58 -19.08
CA VAL A 552 -7.12 -14.46 -19.72
C VAL A 552 -6.89 -14.77 -21.18
N LEU A 553 -7.47 -13.93 -22.04
CA LEU A 553 -7.12 -13.87 -23.45
C LEU A 553 -5.90 -12.95 -23.61
N GLU A 554 -4.87 -13.38 -24.34
CA GLU A 554 -3.78 -12.46 -24.68
C GLU A 554 -4.32 -11.21 -25.38
N SER A 555 -3.92 -10.02 -24.90
CA SER A 555 -4.50 -8.76 -25.32
C SER A 555 -4.50 -8.61 -26.84
N PRO A 556 -5.69 -8.49 -27.48
CA PRO A 556 -5.75 -8.20 -28.90
C PRO A 556 -5.13 -6.84 -29.19
N PRO A 557 -4.58 -6.62 -30.40
CA PRO A 557 -4.13 -5.30 -30.84
C PRO A 557 -5.20 -4.24 -30.60
N VAL A 558 -4.78 -3.03 -30.20
CA VAL A 558 -5.69 -1.92 -29.86
C VAL A 558 -6.61 -1.57 -31.03
N GLU A 559 -6.06 -1.62 -32.25
CA GLU A 559 -6.77 -1.43 -33.50
C GLU A 559 -6.63 -2.68 -34.34
N LEU A 560 -7.75 -3.14 -34.89
CA LEU A 560 -7.82 -4.28 -35.79
C LEU A 560 -8.10 -3.80 -37.21
N ARG A 561 -7.60 -4.55 -38.18
CA ARG A 561 -7.92 -4.36 -39.60
C ARG A 561 -8.78 -5.52 -40.08
N THR A 562 -9.66 -5.26 -41.04
CA THR A 562 -10.34 -6.32 -41.81
C THR A 562 -9.33 -7.35 -42.29
N ASP A 563 -9.72 -8.63 -42.28
CA ASP A 563 -8.91 -9.78 -42.70
C ASP A 563 -7.64 -10.06 -41.87
N HIS A 564 -7.41 -9.31 -40.78
CA HIS A 564 -6.33 -9.60 -39.86
C HIS A 564 -6.59 -10.98 -39.21
N ARG A 565 -5.61 -11.88 -39.28
CA ARG A 565 -5.67 -13.19 -38.60
C ARG A 565 -5.26 -13.05 -37.14
N LEU A 566 -6.22 -13.16 -36.23
CA LEU A 566 -6.00 -13.24 -34.80
C LEU A 566 -5.45 -14.63 -34.44
N SER A 567 -4.39 -14.64 -33.63
CA SER A 567 -3.82 -15.84 -33.03
C SER A 567 -3.51 -15.52 -31.57
N LEU A 568 -4.52 -15.64 -30.71
CA LEU A 568 -4.46 -15.19 -29.31
C LEU A 568 -4.52 -16.38 -28.35
N PRO A 569 -3.43 -16.69 -27.64
CA PRO A 569 -3.43 -17.70 -26.60
C PRO A 569 -4.48 -17.43 -25.52
N VAL A 570 -5.13 -18.51 -25.06
CA VAL A 570 -6.12 -18.47 -23.99
C VAL A 570 -5.53 -19.19 -22.78
N HIS A 571 -5.53 -18.51 -21.64
CA HIS A 571 -4.99 -19.01 -20.39
C HIS A 571 -6.06 -19.05 -19.31
N VAL A 572 -5.87 -19.93 -18.33
CA VAL A 572 -6.55 -19.88 -17.03
C VAL A 572 -5.49 -19.66 -15.97
N VAL A 573 -5.73 -18.72 -15.08
CA VAL A 573 -4.89 -18.42 -13.92
C VAL A 573 -5.63 -18.88 -12.68
N SER A 574 -4.99 -19.69 -11.84
CA SER A 574 -5.52 -20.13 -10.54
C SER A 574 -4.59 -19.68 -9.42
N ASP A 575 -5.18 -19.08 -8.38
CA ASP A 575 -4.52 -18.81 -7.09
C ASP A 575 -4.87 -19.86 -6.02
N LEU A 576 -5.70 -20.86 -6.37
CA LEU A 576 -6.12 -21.91 -5.44
C LEU A 576 -4.99 -22.90 -5.17
N ARG A 577 -5.04 -23.56 -4.01
CA ARG A 577 -4.10 -24.62 -3.61
C ARG A 577 -4.50 -26.02 -4.08
N THR A 578 -5.62 -26.12 -4.77
CA THR A 578 -6.13 -27.35 -5.36
C THR A 578 -6.19 -27.22 -6.88
N ALA A 579 -6.03 -28.34 -7.58
CA ALA A 579 -6.22 -28.38 -9.03
C ALA A 579 -7.71 -28.31 -9.40
N ILE A 580 -7.99 -27.80 -10.58
CA ILE A 580 -9.33 -27.76 -11.19
C ILE A 580 -9.26 -28.51 -12.52
N ASP A 581 -10.05 -29.57 -12.66
CA ASP A 581 -9.97 -30.50 -13.80
C ASP A 581 -11.11 -30.33 -14.83
N ASP A 582 -12.16 -29.57 -14.50
CA ASP A 582 -13.42 -29.48 -15.24
C ASP A 582 -13.73 -28.06 -15.76
N LEU A 583 -12.70 -27.30 -16.10
CA LEU A 583 -12.87 -25.93 -16.62
C LEU A 583 -13.27 -25.94 -18.10
N THR A 584 -14.17 -25.02 -18.45
CA THR A 584 -14.53 -24.68 -19.83
C THR A 584 -14.35 -23.19 -20.05
N VAL A 585 -13.52 -22.83 -21.03
CA VAL A 585 -13.38 -21.45 -21.52
C VAL A 585 -14.06 -21.33 -22.87
N THR A 586 -14.95 -20.37 -23.02
CA THR A 586 -15.58 -20.02 -24.30
C THR A 586 -15.23 -18.60 -24.68
N VAL A 587 -14.84 -18.40 -25.94
CA VAL A 587 -14.61 -17.07 -26.53
C VAL A 587 -15.60 -16.84 -27.67
N THR A 588 -16.35 -15.75 -27.61
CA THR A 588 -17.35 -15.37 -28.61
C THR A 588 -17.02 -14.00 -29.19
N LEU A 589 -17.07 -13.86 -30.52
CA LEU A 589 -16.84 -12.61 -31.24
C LEU A 589 -18.18 -12.12 -31.81
N ARG A 590 -18.49 -10.84 -31.61
CA ARG A 590 -19.71 -10.17 -32.10
C ARG A 590 -19.41 -8.74 -32.55
N TRP A 591 -20.28 -8.17 -33.37
CA TRP A 591 -20.26 -6.73 -33.63
C TRP A 591 -21.07 -6.01 -32.57
N ARG A 592 -20.60 -4.85 -32.11
CA ARG A 592 -21.38 -4.01 -31.19
C ARG A 592 -22.69 -3.53 -31.84
N SER A 593 -22.67 -3.29 -33.16
CA SER A 593 -23.85 -2.89 -33.92
C SER A 593 -24.90 -4.01 -34.07
N ASP A 594 -24.49 -5.28 -33.94
CA ASP A 594 -25.33 -6.46 -34.10
C ASP A 594 -25.00 -7.50 -33.00
N PRO A 595 -25.40 -7.24 -31.75
CA PRO A 595 -25.07 -8.09 -30.61
C PRO A 595 -25.76 -9.46 -30.68
N GLY A 596 -26.79 -9.64 -31.52
CA GLY A 596 -27.48 -10.92 -31.69
C GLY A 596 -26.69 -11.91 -32.55
N ARG A 597 -25.84 -11.42 -33.47
CA ARG A 597 -25.11 -12.23 -34.43
C ARG A 597 -23.73 -12.65 -33.90
N VAL A 598 -23.55 -13.95 -33.73
CA VAL A 598 -22.25 -14.55 -33.41
C VAL A 598 -21.42 -14.67 -34.69
N LEU A 599 -20.26 -14.01 -34.72
CA LEU A 599 -19.34 -14.03 -35.85
C LEU A 599 -18.40 -15.23 -35.77
N HIS A 600 -17.94 -15.54 -34.56
CA HIS A 600 -17.07 -16.67 -34.27
C HIS A 600 -17.29 -17.11 -32.82
N ARG A 601 -17.22 -18.42 -32.57
CA ARG A 601 -17.27 -19.00 -31.22
C ARG A 601 -16.28 -20.16 -31.15
N ALA A 602 -15.43 -20.15 -30.13
CA ALA A 602 -14.48 -21.21 -29.84
C ALA A 602 -14.56 -21.58 -28.36
N GLY A 603 -14.41 -22.87 -28.06
CA GLY A 603 -14.46 -23.39 -26.70
C GLY A 603 -13.32 -24.37 -26.44
N TRP A 604 -12.80 -24.36 -25.22
CA TRP A 604 -11.76 -25.27 -24.76
C TRP A 604 -12.12 -25.81 -23.39
N THR A 605 -11.90 -27.10 -23.18
CA THR A 605 -11.91 -27.73 -21.87
C THR A 605 -10.46 -27.96 -21.42
N GLY A 606 -10.19 -27.94 -20.13
CA GLY A 606 -8.82 -28.13 -19.67
C GLY A 606 -8.68 -28.41 -18.18
N ARG A 607 -7.45 -28.28 -17.69
CA ARG A 607 -7.07 -28.39 -16.29
C ARG A 607 -6.15 -27.22 -15.94
N VAL A 608 -6.24 -26.73 -14.71
CA VAL A 608 -5.23 -25.86 -14.11
C VAL A 608 -4.81 -26.45 -12.77
N GLY A 609 -3.51 -26.57 -12.56
CA GLY A 609 -2.93 -27.03 -11.31
C GLY A 609 -3.05 -26.00 -10.18
N PRO A 610 -2.61 -26.37 -8.97
CA PRO A 610 -2.60 -25.46 -7.84
C PRO A 610 -1.62 -24.31 -8.10
N ASP A 611 -2.06 -23.07 -7.87
CA ASP A 611 -1.23 -21.87 -7.93
C ASP A 611 -0.49 -21.71 -9.28
N GLU A 612 -1.20 -21.97 -10.38
CA GLU A 612 -0.65 -22.11 -11.74
C GLU A 612 -1.28 -21.16 -12.77
N VAL A 613 -0.52 -20.87 -13.83
CA VAL A 613 -1.04 -20.36 -15.11
C VAL A 613 -1.01 -21.46 -16.17
N ALA A 614 -2.18 -21.94 -16.60
CA ALA A 614 -2.29 -22.97 -17.63
C ALA A 614 -2.75 -22.36 -18.96
N ARG A 615 -2.08 -22.72 -20.06
CA ARG A 615 -2.57 -22.40 -21.41
C ARG A 615 -3.57 -23.47 -21.84
N VAL A 616 -4.83 -23.08 -22.01
CA VAL A 616 -5.93 -24.01 -22.34
C VAL A 616 -6.29 -24.03 -23.82
N GLY A 617 -5.88 -23.00 -24.57
CA GLY A 617 -6.27 -22.88 -25.97
C GLY A 617 -5.51 -21.84 -26.77
N LEU A 618 -5.95 -21.69 -28.03
CA LEU A 618 -5.49 -20.69 -28.98
C LEU A 618 -6.67 -20.27 -29.85
N LEU A 619 -7.14 -19.03 -29.66
CA LEU A 619 -8.15 -18.44 -30.52
C LEU A 619 -7.54 -18.15 -31.89
N ARG A 620 -8.12 -18.75 -32.94
CA ARG A 620 -7.79 -18.47 -34.34
C ARG A 620 -9.04 -17.95 -35.04
N ALA A 621 -9.04 -16.66 -35.36
CA ALA A 621 -10.15 -16.01 -36.04
C ALA A 621 -9.63 -14.99 -37.06
N THR A 622 -10.32 -14.83 -38.18
CA THR A 622 -10.08 -13.71 -39.09
C THR A 622 -11.02 -12.58 -38.69
N VAL A 623 -10.50 -11.35 -38.56
CA VAL A 623 -11.31 -10.18 -38.26
C VAL A 623 -12.29 -9.95 -39.42
N PRO A 624 -13.60 -10.04 -39.19
CA PRO A 624 -14.60 -9.93 -40.26
C PRO A 624 -14.74 -8.48 -40.75
N GLU A 625 -15.38 -8.29 -41.90
CA GLU A 625 -15.76 -6.96 -42.37
C GLU A 625 -16.73 -6.27 -41.39
N PRO A 626 -16.47 -5.00 -41.01
CA PRO A 626 -17.32 -4.29 -40.06
C PRO A 626 -18.62 -3.80 -40.72
N SER A 627 -19.73 -3.93 -39.99
CA SER A 627 -21.06 -3.50 -40.43
C SER A 627 -21.14 -1.98 -40.71
N ALA A 628 -20.23 -1.19 -40.11
CA ALA A 628 -20.04 0.24 -40.34
C ALA A 628 -18.56 0.60 -40.33
N ALA A 629 -18.18 1.76 -40.89
CA ALA A 629 -16.78 2.21 -41.01
C ALA A 629 -16.04 2.45 -39.67
N SER A 630 -16.73 2.26 -38.53
CA SER A 630 -16.19 2.44 -37.16
C SER A 630 -16.84 1.46 -36.18
N ASP A 631 -17.22 0.27 -36.66
CA ASP A 631 -17.80 -0.74 -35.79
C ASP A 631 -16.77 -1.31 -34.80
N VAL A 632 -17.25 -1.79 -33.67
CA VAL A 632 -16.43 -2.32 -32.58
C VAL A 632 -16.65 -3.81 -32.49
N LEU A 633 -15.56 -4.57 -32.63
CA LEU A 633 -15.54 -6.00 -32.36
C LEU A 633 -15.58 -6.21 -30.85
N VAL A 634 -16.59 -6.93 -30.40
CA VAL A 634 -16.80 -7.35 -29.02
C VAL A 634 -16.28 -8.77 -28.89
N ILE A 635 -15.32 -8.99 -28.00
CA ILE A 635 -14.73 -10.30 -27.70
C ILE A 635 -15.11 -10.67 -26.27
N GLU A 636 -16.01 -11.62 -26.13
CA GLU A 636 -16.52 -12.13 -24.85
C GLU A 636 -15.73 -13.39 -24.47
N VAL A 637 -15.09 -13.39 -23.31
CA VAL A 637 -14.39 -14.53 -22.71
C VAL A 637 -15.20 -14.99 -21.50
N GLN A 638 -15.57 -16.26 -21.47
CA GLN A 638 -16.37 -16.85 -20.40
C GLN A 638 -15.65 -18.07 -19.84
N LEU A 639 -15.49 -18.13 -18.53
CA LEU A 639 -14.98 -19.29 -17.80
C LEU A 639 -16.10 -19.87 -16.95
N ARG A 640 -16.28 -21.19 -17.04
CA ARG A 640 -17.23 -21.98 -16.26
C ARG A 640 -16.55 -23.25 -15.74
N GLY A 641 -16.98 -23.74 -14.59
CA GLY A 641 -16.58 -25.01 -13.97
C GLY A 641 -17.45 -25.26 -12.74
N ALA A 642 -17.57 -26.52 -12.29
CA ALA A 642 -18.51 -26.85 -11.21
C ALA A 642 -18.12 -26.23 -9.85
N THR A 643 -16.82 -25.98 -9.66
CA THR A 643 -16.23 -25.54 -8.38
C THR A 643 -15.67 -24.12 -8.40
N ILE A 644 -15.91 -23.36 -9.48
CA ILE A 644 -15.38 -22.00 -9.64
C ILE A 644 -16.50 -20.99 -9.92
N ALA A 645 -16.33 -19.78 -9.42
CA ALA A 645 -17.21 -18.67 -9.76
C ALA A 645 -17.12 -18.38 -11.28
N PRO A 646 -18.24 -18.09 -11.96
CA PRO A 646 -18.22 -17.64 -13.35
C PRO A 646 -17.36 -16.39 -13.49
N TYR A 647 -16.50 -16.38 -14.50
CA TYR A 647 -15.76 -15.19 -14.90
C TYR A 647 -16.14 -14.84 -16.34
N ASP A 648 -16.63 -13.62 -16.53
CA ASP A 648 -17.05 -13.08 -17.82
C ASP A 648 -16.31 -11.78 -18.10
N ARG A 649 -15.63 -11.72 -19.25
CA ARG A 649 -14.84 -10.57 -19.67
C ARG A 649 -15.20 -10.16 -21.09
N VAL A 650 -15.34 -8.86 -21.30
CA VAL A 650 -15.64 -8.29 -22.61
C VAL A 650 -14.52 -7.34 -23.01
N HIS A 651 -13.93 -7.57 -24.19
CA HIS A 651 -13.00 -6.65 -24.83
C HIS A 651 -13.69 -5.94 -25.98
N HIS A 652 -13.48 -4.63 -26.09
CA HIS A 652 -13.96 -3.81 -27.20
C HIS A 652 -12.77 -3.40 -28.06
N ARG A 653 -12.80 -3.72 -29.36
CA ARG A 653 -11.72 -3.37 -30.30
C ARG A 653 -12.27 -2.69 -31.54
N LEU A 654 -11.76 -1.51 -31.85
CA LEU A 654 -12.13 -0.79 -33.06
C LEU A 654 -11.57 -1.52 -34.28
N VAL A 655 -12.43 -1.75 -35.28
CA VAL A 655 -12.02 -2.36 -36.56
C VAL A 655 -12.04 -1.30 -37.65
N HIS A 656 -10.90 -1.13 -38.32
CA HIS A 656 -10.77 -0.30 -39.49
C HIS A 656 -10.92 -1.13 -40.76
N ARG A 657 -11.57 -0.55 -41.76
CA ARG A 657 -11.73 -1.16 -43.09
C ARG A 657 -10.38 -1.40 -43.75
#